data_AF-A0A8H3I3G1-F1
#
_entry.id   AF-A0A8H3I3G1-F1
#
_cell.length_a   1.000
_cell.length_b   1.000
_cell.length_c   1.000
_cell.angle_alpha   90.00
_cell.angle_beta   90.00
_cell.angle_gamma   90.00
#
_symmetry.space_group_name_H-M   'P 1'
#
loop_
_entity.id
_entity.type
_entity.pdbx_description
1 polymer ?
#
loop_
_entity_poly.entity_id
_entity_poly.type
_entity_poly.pdbx_seq_one_letter_code
_entity_poly.pdbx_strand_id
1 'polypeptide(L)'
;MLAQHERKQQGNDTSAPIELDSSPPPSPRIPEVSSDMEIISISSDKEPEDPEPVSPTPPATDADSVADEDRQMRNPSFDREPTEDPPLQEPRTYGFAVIEVHPQVVRVLRWDPEADDGNQEPTPWQRDVFLLAEWLANMGGSDRDRERYFTLRAHRNNLPWKNLHEMYEAIDTFAFTPKWTHQILRVETEEGFEILDVYMRDILTVIKFLIGLRRLREYIHYSSERHWTVDTEGIRIRVYDELWSGNWWWQIQFLIPCGGVAIPVLVATDPTQLTMISGDKVACPVYATIGNISKDIRAKPSEHAWLLIGYIPVASLDFIENEERRREKKWEVYHAVMALILGPLKRAGDEGMEARCADGGVRMVYPFLAVKLADWPERCTGECSQATRCPVCVTPFRDRGSLVVAPLRTKEETLQLLLDSMDGYSEDRKAAGLRPTYPYWAQLPFANGADATVPDPLHQIHKGLFKAHLFTWWQKIIGKVELNNRFKALPRTHSVRHFVIGPCSIRQWTGIEARQAEKSFFPIIASHTSHRAVFATRTLMDIFFRLHQHQVDDNDLARMENDLQGFHRNKEIFRRMGAFTSRWSWNGLPGLHMASHYARQIRQFGTTDNYDTEIPERLHRHYVKNPYHQSGKSNPIPQMIYRLQRRENWAELRSNLERAGLVEECQYAANNRLADDVDSEIKIGAAHLRADVEMAPDGEWICWRDRHVYRLSPQLVIANRPFDRQVSVADINNNFNAPDFLDALSTYLDTERRLSYLVDATSTFAVWTRCELHHRPLPFAPLDGGFKDVIRTQPGTLDIAGRTTRQPYFDCALIHASSMHEGLFRYQAVRVRVIFQVPIYLRNEVPDHLALVEMFAPFNSPPRIVSLATTKPLTRNGRRVIKVIPLRLLRIACHLVPKYSEYQLDTRTVGTTDSLSVAPVFYLSRHHSPFFWNIMDHWRRVFST
;
A
#
# COMPACT_ATOMS: atom_id res chain seq x y z
N MET A 1 -16.34 -16.58 -45.38
CA MET A 1 -17.02 -16.38 -46.68
C MET A 1 -17.61 -14.99 -46.64
N LEU A 2 -16.83 -13.93 -46.92
CA LEU A 2 -16.48 -13.35 -48.24
C LEU A 2 -17.66 -12.73 -49.00
N ALA A 3 -17.43 -11.48 -49.42
CA ALA A 3 -18.20 -10.57 -50.28
C ALA A 3 -19.33 -9.81 -49.53
N GLN A 4 -19.48 -8.49 -49.59
CA GLN A 4 -19.10 -7.51 -50.62
C GLN A 4 -18.85 -6.13 -49.99
N HIS A 5 -17.82 -5.43 -50.49
CA HIS A 5 -17.81 -4.04 -50.95
C HIS A 5 -16.50 -3.30 -50.62
N GLU A 6 -15.56 -3.42 -51.54
CA GLU A 6 -14.55 -2.40 -51.83
C GLU A 6 -14.78 -1.86 -53.24
N ARG A 7 -14.29 -0.62 -53.45
CA ARG A 7 -14.14 0.18 -54.67
C ARG A 7 -15.25 1.20 -54.95
N LYS A 8 -14.92 2.47 -54.64
CA LYS A 8 -14.46 3.44 -55.65
C LYS A 8 -13.82 4.66 -54.97
N GLN A 9 -12.49 4.76 -55.06
CA GLN A 9 -11.77 6.03 -55.03
C GLN A 9 -11.66 6.54 -56.47
N GLN A 10 -12.08 7.76 -56.71
CA GLN A 10 -11.55 8.64 -57.76
C GLN A 10 -11.77 10.08 -57.29
N GLY A 11 -10.68 10.83 -57.25
CA GLY A 11 -10.63 12.17 -56.70
C GLY A 11 -11.35 13.22 -57.56
N ASN A 12 -11.70 14.31 -56.90
CA ASN A 12 -11.80 15.61 -57.53
C ASN A 12 -11.40 16.66 -56.48
N ASP A 13 -10.27 17.31 -56.76
CA ASP A 13 -9.88 18.60 -56.19
C ASP A 13 -10.90 19.67 -56.61
N THR A 14 -11.57 20.27 -55.64
CA THR A 14 -12.05 21.66 -55.75
C THR A 14 -12.06 22.29 -54.37
N SER A 15 -11.11 23.19 -54.17
CA SER A 15 -11.02 24.16 -53.07
C SER A 15 -12.19 25.15 -53.13
N ALA A 16 -13.03 25.16 -52.10
CA ALA A 16 -13.91 26.28 -51.76
C ALA A 16 -13.94 26.42 -50.22
N PRO A 17 -13.85 27.65 -49.68
CA PRO A 17 -13.75 27.87 -48.24
C PRO A 17 -15.11 27.62 -47.57
N ILE A 18 -15.15 26.73 -46.59
CA ILE A 18 -16.30 26.56 -45.70
C ILE A 18 -16.18 27.65 -44.64
N GLU A 19 -17.12 28.59 -44.65
CA GLU A 19 -17.31 29.56 -43.57
C GLU A 19 -17.54 28.79 -42.25
N LEU A 20 -16.63 28.99 -41.29
CA LEU A 20 -16.79 28.58 -39.91
C LEU A 20 -17.88 29.47 -39.29
N ASP A 21 -19.10 28.93 -39.20
CA ASP A 21 -20.13 29.46 -38.31
C ASP A 21 -19.59 29.43 -36.87
N SER A 22 -19.28 30.63 -36.35
CA SER A 22 -18.73 30.88 -35.02
C SER A 22 -19.80 30.90 -33.93
N SER A 23 -20.96 30.32 -34.17
CA SER A 23 -22.01 30.19 -33.16
C SER A 23 -21.63 29.09 -32.15
N PRO A 24 -21.49 29.40 -30.84
CA PRO A 24 -21.26 28.37 -29.83
C PRO A 24 -22.41 27.36 -29.88
N PRO A 25 -22.14 26.04 -29.77
CA PRO A 25 -23.19 25.05 -29.65
C PRO A 25 -24.10 25.41 -28.46
N PRO A 26 -25.42 25.20 -28.55
CA PRO A 26 -26.32 25.51 -27.46
C PRO A 26 -25.86 24.78 -26.20
N SER A 27 -25.75 25.52 -25.10
CA SER A 27 -25.40 24.98 -23.79
C SER A 27 -26.28 23.76 -23.48
N PRO A 28 -25.72 22.60 -23.09
CA PRO A 28 -26.52 21.45 -22.74
C PRO A 28 -27.49 21.83 -21.62
N ARG A 29 -28.77 21.42 -21.74
CA ARG A 29 -29.75 21.53 -20.65
C ARG A 29 -29.21 20.73 -19.46
N ILE A 30 -28.70 21.44 -18.47
CA ILE A 30 -28.36 20.87 -17.17
C ILE A 30 -29.69 20.69 -16.43
N PRO A 31 -30.04 19.48 -15.97
CA PRO A 31 -31.17 19.33 -15.07
C PRO A 31 -30.91 20.18 -13.83
N GLU A 32 -31.80 21.11 -13.50
CA GLU A 32 -31.84 21.66 -12.15
C GLU A 32 -31.92 20.47 -11.17
N VAL A 33 -31.32 20.62 -9.99
CA VAL A 33 -31.48 19.65 -8.89
C VAL A 33 -32.95 19.26 -8.86
N SER A 34 -33.23 17.95 -8.91
CA SER A 34 -34.60 17.41 -8.94
C SER A 34 -35.51 18.28 -8.06
N SER A 35 -36.65 18.72 -8.58
CA SER A 35 -37.64 19.55 -7.86
C SER A 35 -38.05 19.00 -6.48
N ASP A 36 -37.70 17.73 -6.24
CA ASP A 36 -37.93 16.91 -5.06
C ASP A 36 -36.86 17.08 -3.95
N MET A 37 -35.78 17.85 -4.17
CA MET A 37 -34.71 18.03 -3.19
C MET A 37 -34.31 19.50 -3.00
N GLU A 38 -34.45 19.99 -1.77
CA GLU A 38 -34.10 21.37 -1.40
C GLU A 38 -32.94 21.39 -0.38
N ILE A 39 -31.93 22.23 -0.66
CA ILE A 39 -30.80 22.46 0.24
C ILE A 39 -31.09 23.72 1.04
N ILE A 40 -31.13 23.58 2.37
CA ILE A 40 -31.34 24.71 3.29
C ILE A 40 -29.98 25.04 3.93
N SER A 41 -29.38 26.17 3.55
CA SER A 41 -28.12 26.65 4.13
C SER A 41 -28.38 27.36 5.46
N ILE A 42 -27.63 26.99 6.50
CA ILE A 42 -27.66 27.65 7.81
C ILE A 42 -26.44 28.59 7.85
N SER A 43 -26.63 29.90 7.69
CA SER A 43 -25.56 30.88 7.83
C SER A 43 -25.23 31.10 9.31
N SER A 44 -23.98 30.87 9.70
CA SER A 44 -23.49 31.22 11.04
C SER A 44 -22.34 32.23 10.93
N ASP A 45 -22.62 33.47 10.53
CA ASP A 45 -21.62 34.55 10.57
C ASP A 45 -22.17 35.80 11.27
N LYS A 46 -21.44 36.26 12.27
CA LYS A 46 -21.34 37.67 12.68
C LYS A 46 -19.89 37.91 13.10
N GLU A 47 -19.06 38.35 12.16
CA GLU A 47 -17.80 39.04 12.47
C GLU A 47 -18.07 40.54 12.64
N PRO A 48 -17.46 41.22 13.64
CA PRO A 48 -17.40 42.67 13.69
C PRO A 48 -16.12 43.22 13.02
N GLU A 49 -16.29 44.39 12.39
CA GLU A 49 -15.32 45.15 11.59
C GLU A 49 -14.07 45.64 12.36
N ASP A 50 -12.92 45.61 11.70
CA ASP A 50 -11.66 46.26 12.11
C ASP A 50 -11.60 47.74 11.67
N PRO A 51 -11.02 48.66 12.46
CA PRO A 51 -10.65 50.00 12.01
C PRO A 51 -9.17 50.11 11.58
N GLU A 52 -8.94 50.97 10.59
CA GLU A 52 -7.71 51.24 9.84
C GLU A 52 -6.47 51.73 10.64
N PRO A 53 -5.24 51.56 10.07
CA PRO A 53 -3.98 51.88 10.73
C PRO A 53 -3.50 53.33 10.55
N VAL A 54 -2.84 53.85 11.59
CA VAL A 54 -2.11 55.14 11.59
C VAL A 54 -0.61 54.88 11.39
N SER A 55 -0.01 55.64 10.48
CA SER A 55 1.43 55.63 10.15
C SER A 55 2.30 56.28 11.24
N PRO A 56 3.57 55.86 11.35
CA PRO A 56 4.61 56.89 11.30
C PRO A 56 5.89 56.51 10.52
N THR A 57 6.49 57.57 9.99
CA THR A 57 7.78 57.76 9.33
C THR A 57 9.02 57.39 10.16
N PRO A 58 10.19 57.20 9.53
CA PRO A 58 11.40 56.61 10.11
C PRO A 58 12.36 57.65 10.71
N PRO A 59 13.34 57.22 11.53
CA PRO A 59 14.60 57.95 11.67
C PRO A 59 15.78 57.19 11.05
N ALA A 60 16.80 57.98 10.76
CA ALA A 60 17.95 57.72 9.93
C ALA A 60 19.14 57.12 10.70
N THR A 61 20.05 56.53 9.91
CA THR A 61 21.54 56.53 9.99
C THR A 61 22.21 56.39 11.36
N ASP A 62 23.11 55.41 11.49
CA ASP A 62 24.55 55.72 11.42
C ASP A 62 25.41 54.47 11.17
N ALA A 63 26.54 54.73 10.51
CA ALA A 63 27.57 53.81 10.10
C ALA A 63 28.52 53.46 11.25
N ASP A 64 29.13 52.28 11.21
CA ASP A 64 30.56 52.18 11.50
C ASP A 64 31.18 50.90 10.91
N SER A 65 32.33 51.13 10.29
CA SER A 65 33.22 50.21 9.58
C SER A 65 34.23 49.57 10.51
N VAL A 66 34.57 48.27 10.35
CA VAL A 66 35.94 47.76 10.56
C VAL A 66 36.18 46.54 9.65
N ALA A 67 37.34 46.53 8.99
CA ALA A 67 37.87 45.50 8.10
C ALA A 67 38.73 44.45 8.83
N ASP A 68 39.22 43.48 8.04
CA ASP A 68 40.32 42.52 8.30
C ASP A 68 39.97 41.27 9.13
N GLU A 69 40.46 40.06 8.86
CA GLU A 69 41.45 39.56 7.88
C GLU A 69 41.33 38.02 7.80
N ASP A 70 41.79 37.47 6.69
CA ASP A 70 41.99 36.04 6.41
C ASP A 70 42.84 35.30 7.47
N ARG A 71 42.50 34.02 7.72
CA ARG A 71 43.52 33.01 8.05
C ARG A 71 43.03 31.57 7.82
N GLN A 72 43.36 31.04 6.64
CA GLN A 72 43.51 29.61 6.39
C GLN A 72 44.71 29.07 7.18
N MET A 73 44.52 27.96 7.90
CA MET A 73 45.61 27.11 8.36
C MET A 73 45.46 25.70 7.78
N ARG A 74 46.36 25.38 6.85
CA ARG A 74 46.81 24.02 6.50
C ARG A 74 47.76 23.51 7.57
N ASN A 75 47.72 22.20 7.83
CA ASN A 75 48.85 21.25 7.90
C ASN A 75 48.43 19.98 8.70
N PRO A 76 49.15 18.85 8.61
CA PRO A 76 49.62 18.16 7.41
C PRO A 76 49.35 16.63 7.50
N SER A 77 49.51 15.98 6.35
CA SER A 77 49.58 14.54 6.09
C SER A 77 50.46 13.73 7.06
N PHE A 78 50.03 12.49 7.35
CA PHE A 78 50.93 11.35 7.58
C PHE A 78 50.28 10.06 7.06
N ASP A 79 50.80 9.59 5.93
CA ASP A 79 50.54 8.26 5.36
C ASP A 79 51.27 7.17 6.14
N ARG A 80 50.61 6.01 6.29
CA ARG A 80 51.25 4.68 6.30
C ARG A 80 50.18 3.63 6.00
N GLU A 81 50.16 3.19 4.75
CA GLU A 81 49.39 2.06 4.24
C GLU A 81 49.89 0.73 4.86
N PRO A 82 48.96 -0.19 5.19
CA PRO A 82 49.16 -1.62 5.02
C PRO A 82 48.36 -2.10 3.80
N THR A 83 49.05 -2.82 2.93
CA THR A 83 48.58 -3.46 1.70
C THR A 83 47.22 -4.17 1.84
N GLU A 84 46.19 -3.61 1.21
CA GLU A 84 44.88 -4.23 0.98
C GLU A 84 44.82 -4.89 -0.39
N ASP A 85 44.08 -6.00 -0.46
CA ASP A 85 43.63 -6.67 -1.68
C ASP A 85 43.04 -5.67 -2.70
N PRO A 86 43.08 -5.98 -4.02
CA PRO A 86 42.64 -5.04 -5.05
C PRO A 86 41.25 -4.49 -4.72
N PRO A 87 41.04 -3.17 -4.84
CA PRO A 87 39.79 -2.55 -4.44
C PRO A 87 38.66 -3.25 -5.19
N LEU A 88 37.65 -3.71 -4.43
CA LEU A 88 36.34 -3.94 -4.99
C LEU A 88 35.99 -2.65 -5.72
N GLN A 89 36.07 -2.70 -7.05
CA GLN A 89 35.59 -1.65 -7.92
C GLN A 89 34.25 -1.19 -7.35
N GLU A 90 34.17 0.08 -6.93
CA GLU A 90 32.90 0.62 -6.44
C GLU A 90 31.83 0.20 -7.44
N PRO A 91 30.77 -0.52 -7.01
CA PRO A 91 29.78 -0.96 -7.95
C PRO A 91 29.17 0.30 -8.54
N ARG A 92 29.51 0.59 -9.80
CA ARG A 92 28.79 1.56 -10.64
C ARG A 92 27.32 1.30 -10.39
N THR A 93 26.60 2.29 -9.89
CA THR A 93 25.18 2.15 -9.53
C THR A 93 24.43 1.54 -10.72
N TYR A 94 23.89 0.33 -10.53
CA TYR A 94 23.13 -0.38 -11.55
C TYR A 94 21.64 -0.19 -11.26
N GLY A 95 20.86 0.23 -12.26
CA GLY A 95 19.42 0.44 -12.15
C GLY A 95 19.00 1.91 -12.23
N PHE A 96 19.43 2.64 -13.26
CA PHE A 96 18.96 4.01 -13.46
C PHE A 96 17.52 3.98 -13.99
N ALA A 97 16.59 4.54 -13.22
CA ALA A 97 15.34 5.01 -13.78
C ALA A 97 15.58 6.40 -14.36
N VAL A 98 15.34 6.59 -15.65
CA VAL A 98 15.34 7.92 -16.24
C VAL A 98 13.97 8.54 -16.02
N ILE A 99 13.96 9.71 -15.39
CA ILE A 99 12.76 10.47 -15.11
C ILE A 99 12.67 11.60 -16.13
N GLU A 100 11.64 11.53 -16.96
CA GLU A 100 11.25 12.60 -17.85
C GLU A 100 10.18 13.43 -17.13
N VAL A 101 10.55 14.64 -16.70
CA VAL A 101 9.61 15.59 -16.09
C VAL A 101 8.75 16.21 -17.18
N HIS A 102 7.49 16.52 -16.84
CA HIS A 102 6.58 17.17 -17.77
C HIS A 102 7.15 18.49 -18.35
N PRO A 103 7.01 18.75 -19.67
CA PRO A 103 7.62 19.92 -20.32
C PRO A 103 7.04 21.26 -19.88
N GLN A 104 5.79 21.28 -19.37
CA GLN A 104 5.25 22.48 -18.75
C GLN A 104 5.89 22.70 -17.39
N VAL A 105 6.72 23.74 -17.30
CA VAL A 105 7.38 24.14 -16.05
C VAL A 105 6.34 24.62 -15.05
N VAL A 106 6.25 23.95 -13.91
CA VAL A 106 5.45 24.40 -12.76
C VAL A 106 5.98 25.75 -12.27
N ARG A 107 5.11 26.76 -12.19
CA ARG A 107 5.51 28.12 -11.80
C ARG A 107 5.14 28.40 -10.35
N VAL A 108 6.13 28.83 -9.57
CA VAL A 108 5.89 29.50 -8.29
C VAL A 108 5.51 30.96 -8.58
N LEU A 109 4.33 31.38 -8.15
CA LEU A 109 3.82 32.73 -8.35
C LEU A 109 4.57 33.72 -7.45
N ARG A 110 4.73 33.34 -6.18
CA ARG A 110 5.50 34.05 -5.16
C ARG A 110 6.03 33.06 -4.14
N TRP A 111 7.21 33.34 -3.60
CA TRP A 111 7.69 32.68 -2.40
C TRP A 111 7.14 33.42 -1.21
N ASP A 112 6.69 32.66 -0.23
CA ASP A 112 6.15 33.20 0.99
C ASP A 112 7.17 32.94 2.12
N PRO A 113 8.16 33.84 2.30
CA PRO A 113 9.19 33.69 3.32
C PRO A 113 8.64 33.87 4.74
N GLU A 114 7.44 34.45 4.88
CA GLU A 114 6.72 34.62 6.14
C GLU A 114 6.06 33.30 6.55
N ALA A 115 6.91 32.53 7.19
CA ALA A 115 6.65 31.31 7.90
C ALA A 115 6.53 31.50 9.42
N ASP A 116 6.46 32.73 9.92
CA ASP A 116 5.57 32.97 11.05
C ASP A 116 4.21 33.22 10.39
N ASP A 117 3.42 32.15 10.25
CA ASP A 117 1.98 32.32 10.36
C ASP A 117 1.70 33.32 11.48
N GLY A 118 0.69 34.18 11.37
CA GLY A 118 0.35 35.18 12.39
C GLY A 118 0.03 34.62 13.80
N ASN A 119 0.45 33.40 14.14
CA ASN A 119 0.69 32.92 15.47
C ASN A 119 2.10 33.32 15.91
N GLN A 120 2.18 34.16 16.94
CA GLN A 120 3.40 34.33 17.75
C GLN A 120 4.11 32.99 17.96
N GLU A 121 5.45 32.97 17.85
CA GLU A 121 6.28 31.87 18.36
C GLU A 121 5.67 31.37 19.67
N PRO A 122 5.27 30.08 19.76
CA PRO A 122 4.61 29.57 20.95
C PRO A 122 5.52 29.83 22.14
N THR A 123 5.06 30.69 23.04
CA THR A 123 5.78 31.00 24.27
C THR A 123 6.08 29.70 25.02
N PRO A 124 7.17 29.63 25.80
CA PRO A 124 7.44 28.48 26.67
C PRO A 124 6.24 28.09 27.55
N TRP A 125 5.41 29.08 27.93
CA TRP A 125 4.15 28.85 28.61
C TRP A 125 3.11 28.12 27.74
N GLN A 126 2.92 28.53 26.47
CA GLN A 126 2.03 27.82 25.53
C GLN A 126 2.48 26.37 25.31
N ARG A 127 3.79 26.08 25.32
CA ARG A 127 4.32 24.71 25.25
C ARG A 127 3.87 23.85 26.44
N ASP A 128 4.10 24.32 27.67
CA ASP A 128 3.78 23.53 28.87
C ASP A 128 2.27 23.36 29.05
N VAL A 129 1.50 24.41 28.74
CA VAL A 129 0.04 24.40 28.71
C VAL A 129 -0.49 23.42 27.66
N PHE A 130 0.10 23.41 26.47
CA PHE A 130 -0.22 22.45 25.41
C PHE A 130 0.02 21.00 25.85
N LEU A 131 1.22 20.70 26.37
CA LEU A 131 1.60 19.35 26.79
C LEU A 131 0.68 18.83 27.91
N LEU A 132 0.29 19.71 28.84
CA LEU A 132 -0.65 19.36 29.91
C LEU A 132 -2.04 19.03 29.36
N ALA A 133 -2.59 19.86 28.48
CA ALA A 133 -3.92 19.62 27.93
C ALA A 133 -3.94 18.43 26.96
N GLU A 134 -2.89 18.22 26.19
CA GLU A 134 -2.75 17.03 25.35
C GLU A 134 -2.71 15.75 26.19
N TRP A 135 -1.95 15.76 27.30
CA TRP A 135 -1.90 14.63 28.22
C TRP A 135 -3.27 14.36 28.87
N LEU A 136 -3.96 15.41 29.35
CA LEU A 136 -5.31 15.29 29.94
C LEU A 136 -6.34 14.77 28.92
N ALA A 137 -6.29 15.26 27.68
CA ALA A 137 -7.19 14.84 26.61
C ALA A 137 -6.97 13.37 26.23
N ASN A 138 -5.71 12.91 26.21
CA ASN A 138 -5.35 11.54 25.85
C ASN A 138 -5.38 10.55 27.04
N MET A 139 -5.63 11.03 28.26
CA MET A 139 -5.79 10.17 29.42
C MET A 139 -6.97 9.22 29.24
N GLY A 140 -6.77 7.94 29.55
CA GLY A 140 -7.85 6.95 29.59
C GLY A 140 -8.82 7.25 30.74
N GLY A 141 -10.11 7.36 30.41
CA GLY A 141 -11.16 7.72 31.39
C GLY A 141 -12.35 8.42 30.72
N SER A 142 -13.41 8.63 31.49
CA SER A 142 -14.56 9.44 31.06
C SER A 142 -14.23 10.93 31.13
N ASP A 143 -14.98 11.79 30.42
CA ASP A 143 -14.84 13.25 30.58
C ASP A 143 -15.08 13.69 32.03
N ARG A 144 -15.90 12.94 32.79
CA ARG A 144 -16.08 13.14 34.24
C ARG A 144 -14.80 12.84 35.04
N ASP A 145 -14.01 11.85 34.63
CA ASP A 145 -12.73 11.54 35.27
C ASP A 145 -11.68 12.62 34.97
N ARG A 146 -11.70 13.17 33.74
CA ARG A 146 -10.85 14.31 33.35
C ARG A 146 -11.25 15.59 34.11
N GLU A 147 -12.55 15.84 34.26
CA GLU A 147 -13.08 16.99 35.00
C GLU A 147 -12.58 17.01 36.46
N ARG A 148 -12.38 15.82 37.07
CA ARG A 148 -11.86 15.74 38.44
C ARG A 148 -10.50 16.41 38.58
N TYR A 149 -9.66 16.40 37.55
CA TYR A 149 -8.34 17.04 37.59
C TYR A 149 -8.43 18.54 37.90
N PHE A 150 -9.42 19.23 37.33
CA PHE A 150 -9.68 20.65 37.57
C PHE A 150 -10.27 20.94 38.96
N THR A 151 -10.88 19.92 39.59
CA THR A 151 -11.48 20.06 40.93
C THR A 151 -10.51 19.77 42.09
N LEU A 152 -9.35 19.16 41.83
CA LEU A 152 -8.37 18.81 42.85
C LEU A 152 -7.70 20.07 43.44
N ARG A 153 -7.70 20.19 44.77
CA ARG A 153 -7.11 21.35 45.50
C ARG A 153 -5.64 21.59 45.13
N ALA A 154 -4.89 20.55 44.79
CA ALA A 154 -3.47 20.64 44.42
C ALA A 154 -3.23 21.37 43.09
N HIS A 155 -4.20 21.38 42.17
CA HIS A 155 -4.02 21.90 40.81
C HIS A 155 -4.97 23.06 40.47
N ARG A 156 -6.15 23.15 41.10
CA ARG A 156 -7.23 24.10 40.75
C ARG A 156 -6.81 25.57 40.61
N ASN A 157 -5.79 26.03 41.33
CA ASN A 157 -5.33 27.42 41.29
C ASN A 157 -4.13 27.66 40.36
N ASN A 158 -3.56 26.61 39.78
CA ASN A 158 -2.34 26.65 38.97
C ASN A 158 -2.58 26.21 37.51
N LEU A 159 -3.84 26.00 37.12
CA LEU A 159 -4.22 25.61 35.75
C LEU A 159 -4.68 26.84 34.97
N PRO A 160 -4.40 26.89 33.65
CA PRO A 160 -4.83 27.98 32.78
C PRO A 160 -6.34 27.97 32.49
N TRP A 161 -7.03 26.86 32.76
CA TRP A 161 -8.48 26.69 32.56
C TRP A 161 -9.17 26.28 33.86
N LYS A 162 -10.39 26.76 34.09
CA LYS A 162 -11.16 26.46 35.31
C LYS A 162 -11.83 25.08 35.27
N ASN A 163 -12.06 24.55 34.08
CA ASN A 163 -12.78 23.31 33.84
C ASN A 163 -12.37 22.69 32.49
N LEU A 164 -12.82 21.47 32.21
CA LEU A 164 -12.50 20.77 30.97
C LEU A 164 -13.07 21.48 29.72
N HIS A 165 -14.18 22.20 29.87
CA HIS A 165 -14.83 22.91 28.77
C HIS A 165 -14.00 24.10 28.30
N GLU A 166 -13.56 24.97 29.23
CA GLU A 166 -12.66 26.09 28.93
C GLU A 166 -11.34 25.62 28.31
N MET A 167 -10.80 24.47 28.77
CA MET A 167 -9.62 23.86 28.15
C MET A 167 -9.88 23.58 26.67
N TYR A 168 -10.99 22.89 26.38
CA TYR A 168 -11.32 22.56 25.01
C TYR A 168 -11.68 23.77 24.15
N GLU A 169 -12.37 24.78 24.68
CA GLU A 169 -12.66 26.01 23.93
C GLU A 169 -11.35 26.71 23.50
N ALA A 170 -10.37 26.81 24.40
CA ALA A 170 -9.05 27.35 24.08
C ALA A 170 -8.30 26.52 23.03
N ILE A 171 -8.63 25.24 22.88
CA ILE A 171 -8.05 24.39 21.84
C ILE A 171 -8.76 24.59 20.51
N ASP A 172 -10.08 24.77 20.54
CA ASP A 172 -10.87 25.00 19.35
C ASP A 172 -10.54 26.37 18.70
N THR A 173 -10.01 27.32 19.47
CA THR A 173 -9.49 28.59 18.94
C THR A 173 -8.20 28.45 18.13
N PHE A 174 -7.46 27.34 18.29
CA PHE A 174 -6.31 27.02 17.43
C PHE A 174 -6.83 26.49 16.07
N ALA A 175 -7.22 27.40 15.18
CA ALA A 175 -7.83 27.06 13.90
C ALA A 175 -6.81 26.64 12.83
N PHE A 176 -6.19 25.46 12.99
CA PHE A 176 -5.19 24.96 12.03
C PHE A 176 -5.76 24.05 10.93
N THR A 177 -6.93 23.44 11.16
CA THR A 177 -7.46 22.39 10.26
C THR A 177 -8.81 22.77 9.65
N PRO A 178 -9.17 22.22 8.48
CA PRO A 178 -10.40 22.57 7.77
C PRO A 178 -11.65 22.39 8.64
N LYS A 179 -12.45 23.44 8.78
CA LYS A 179 -13.66 23.46 9.62
C LYS A 179 -14.79 22.62 9.02
N TRP A 180 -15.60 22.06 9.91
CA TRP A 180 -16.84 21.38 9.53
C TRP A 180 -17.98 22.37 9.34
N THR A 181 -18.84 22.05 8.39
CA THR A 181 -20.09 22.74 8.10
C THR A 181 -21.23 21.73 8.17
N HIS A 182 -22.42 22.22 8.46
CA HIS A 182 -23.65 21.44 8.53
C HIS A 182 -24.66 22.02 7.56
N GLN A 183 -25.18 21.17 6.69
CA GLN A 183 -26.26 21.49 5.77
C GLN A 183 -27.43 20.54 5.98
N ILE A 184 -28.61 21.01 5.62
CA ILE A 184 -29.83 20.21 5.66
C ILE A 184 -30.26 19.92 4.23
N LEU A 185 -30.44 18.63 3.93
CA LEU A 185 -31.03 18.16 2.68
C LEU A 185 -32.45 17.67 2.96
N ARG A 186 -33.46 18.38 2.44
CA ARG A 186 -34.85 17.94 2.47
C ARG A 186 -35.11 17.08 1.24
N VAL A 187 -35.48 15.82 1.45
CA VAL A 187 -35.91 14.90 0.39
C VAL A 187 -37.42 14.79 0.46
N GLU A 188 -38.11 15.23 -0.59
CA GLU A 188 -39.57 15.32 -0.63
C GLU A 188 -40.13 14.63 -1.87
N THR A 189 -41.29 14.00 -1.71
CA THR A 189 -42.10 13.48 -2.81
C THR A 189 -43.57 13.78 -2.50
N GLU A 190 -44.48 13.45 -3.42
CA GLU A 190 -45.92 13.51 -3.16
C GLU A 190 -46.37 12.67 -1.95
N GLU A 191 -45.58 11.64 -1.56
CA GLU A 191 -45.89 10.70 -0.48
C GLU A 191 -45.42 11.20 0.91
N GLY A 192 -44.54 12.22 0.96
CA GLY A 192 -44.01 12.77 2.22
C GLY A 192 -42.60 13.34 2.08
N PHE A 193 -41.94 13.59 3.22
CA PHE A 193 -40.56 14.09 3.23
C PHE A 193 -39.72 13.50 4.37
N GLU A 194 -38.40 13.51 4.19
CA GLU A 194 -37.39 13.24 5.22
C GLU A 194 -36.32 14.34 5.20
N ILE A 195 -35.86 14.75 6.38
CA ILE A 195 -34.80 15.74 6.56
C ILE A 195 -33.51 14.99 6.89
N LEU A 196 -32.46 15.24 6.11
CA LEU A 196 -31.17 14.59 6.25
C LEU A 196 -30.10 15.61 6.64
N ASP A 197 -29.39 15.34 7.73
CA ASP A 197 -28.23 16.12 8.16
C ASP A 197 -26.99 15.73 7.35
N VAL A 198 -26.41 16.70 6.63
CA VAL A 198 -25.17 16.54 5.88
C VAL A 198 -24.08 17.33 6.58
N TYR A 199 -23.12 16.61 7.16
CA TYR A 199 -21.92 17.21 7.73
C TYR A 199 -20.77 17.09 6.74
N MET A 200 -20.11 18.19 6.43
CA MET A 200 -19.03 18.22 5.44
C MET A 200 -18.00 19.31 5.70
N ARG A 201 -16.81 19.15 5.10
CA ARG A 201 -15.76 20.16 5.04
C ARG A 201 -15.69 20.72 3.63
N ASP A 202 -15.28 21.98 3.50
CA ASP A 202 -14.92 22.51 2.20
C ASP A 202 -13.69 21.78 1.64
N ILE A 203 -13.89 21.09 0.51
CA ILE A 203 -12.84 20.31 -0.15
C ILE A 203 -11.67 21.17 -0.62
N LEU A 204 -11.89 22.45 -0.96
CA LEU A 204 -10.80 23.33 -1.39
C LEU A 204 -9.89 23.68 -0.21
N THR A 205 -10.47 23.99 0.95
CA THR A 205 -9.72 24.18 2.20
C THR A 205 -8.96 22.93 2.61
N VAL A 206 -9.55 21.73 2.44
CA VAL A 206 -8.88 20.44 2.66
C VAL A 206 -7.67 20.26 1.73
N ILE A 207 -7.81 20.58 0.45
CA ILE A 207 -6.71 20.49 -0.52
C ILE A 207 -5.58 21.46 -0.17
N LYS A 208 -5.92 22.72 0.15
CA LYS A 208 -4.93 23.73 0.58
C LYS A 208 -4.18 23.29 1.83
N PHE A 209 -4.89 22.70 2.79
CA PHE A 209 -4.27 22.13 3.99
C PHE A 209 -3.29 21.01 3.61
N LEU A 210 -3.73 20.00 2.86
CA LEU A 210 -2.90 18.84 2.51
C LEU A 210 -1.64 19.20 1.70
N ILE A 211 -1.77 20.07 0.68
CA ILE A 211 -0.62 20.48 -0.14
C ILE A 211 0.33 21.42 0.62
N GLY A 212 -0.16 22.06 1.68
CA GLY A 212 0.59 22.99 2.54
C GLY A 212 1.29 22.33 3.74
N LEU A 213 1.09 21.03 3.99
CA LEU A 213 1.65 20.32 5.14
C LEU A 213 3.19 20.28 5.09
N ARG A 214 3.85 21.18 5.82
CA ARG A 214 5.32 21.33 5.82
C ARG A 214 6.08 20.07 6.22
N ARG A 215 5.56 19.30 7.18
CA ARG A 215 6.17 18.01 7.57
C ARG A 215 6.20 16.98 6.42
N LEU A 216 5.38 17.19 5.39
CA LEU A 216 5.32 16.36 4.19
C LEU A 216 6.10 16.96 3.00
N ARG A 217 6.87 18.03 3.20
CA ARG A 217 7.60 18.75 2.14
C ARG A 217 8.38 17.82 1.20
N GLU A 218 9.11 16.86 1.76
CA GLU A 218 9.95 15.92 0.99
C GLU A 218 9.15 14.82 0.27
N TYR A 219 7.84 14.71 0.58
CA TYR A 219 6.94 13.67 0.08
C TYR A 219 5.84 14.23 -0.83
N ILE A 220 5.86 15.53 -1.12
CA ILE A 220 4.91 16.20 -2.00
C ILE A 220 5.54 16.46 -3.37
N HIS A 221 4.84 16.07 -4.43
CA HIS A 221 5.24 16.23 -5.81
C HIS A 221 4.31 17.21 -6.56
N TYR A 222 4.89 18.16 -7.31
CA TYR A 222 4.13 19.19 -8.01
C TYR A 222 4.04 19.00 -9.52
N SER A 223 4.84 18.10 -10.11
CA SER A 223 4.83 17.84 -11.55
C SER A 223 4.48 16.40 -11.85
N SER A 224 3.89 16.14 -13.02
CA SER A 224 3.84 14.78 -13.56
C SER A 224 5.19 14.38 -14.16
N GLU A 225 5.41 13.07 -14.26
CA GLU A 225 6.66 12.46 -14.69
C GLU A 225 6.41 11.22 -15.54
N ARG A 226 7.40 10.85 -16.35
CA ARG A 226 7.49 9.56 -17.00
C ARG A 226 8.78 8.88 -16.60
N HIS A 227 8.65 7.75 -15.92
CA HIS A 227 9.76 6.92 -15.50
C HIS A 227 10.03 5.86 -16.56
N TRP A 228 11.30 5.66 -16.84
CA TRP A 228 11.80 4.73 -17.83
C TRP A 228 12.92 3.90 -17.22
N THR A 229 12.95 2.61 -17.52
CA THR A 229 14.09 1.75 -17.20
C THR A 229 14.52 1.00 -18.47
N VAL A 230 15.48 0.12 -18.33
CA VAL A 230 15.93 -0.77 -19.40
C VAL A 230 15.56 -2.20 -19.02
N ASP A 231 14.93 -2.93 -19.93
CA ASP A 231 14.57 -4.32 -19.71
C ASP A 231 15.76 -5.28 -19.85
N THR A 232 15.51 -6.58 -19.72
CA THR A 232 16.55 -7.61 -19.81
C THR A 232 17.23 -7.71 -21.18
N GLU A 233 16.65 -7.11 -22.22
CA GLU A 233 17.17 -7.09 -23.59
C GLU A 233 17.88 -5.78 -23.93
N GLY A 234 17.97 -4.84 -22.98
CA GLY A 234 18.58 -3.54 -23.23
C GLY A 234 17.60 -2.51 -23.82
N ILE A 235 16.30 -2.81 -23.86
CA ILE A 235 15.27 -1.97 -24.46
C ILE A 235 14.67 -1.03 -23.41
N ARG A 236 14.56 0.25 -23.75
CA ARG A 236 13.89 1.26 -22.91
C ARG A 236 12.41 0.89 -22.73
N ILE A 237 11.97 0.81 -21.49
CA ILE A 237 10.59 0.45 -21.14
C ILE A 237 9.99 1.41 -20.11
N ARG A 238 8.68 1.64 -20.21
CA ARG A 238 7.93 2.51 -19.31
C ARG A 238 7.69 1.84 -17.96
N VAL A 239 7.84 2.60 -16.89
CA VAL A 239 7.66 2.18 -15.50
C VAL A 239 6.54 2.98 -14.83
N TYR A 240 5.66 2.30 -14.11
CA TYR A 240 4.57 2.89 -13.34
C TYR A 240 4.78 2.58 -11.86
N ASP A 241 4.63 3.60 -11.03
CA ASP A 241 4.83 3.56 -9.58
C ASP A 241 3.81 4.50 -8.92
N GLU A 242 4.13 5.78 -8.72
CA GLU A 242 3.27 6.79 -8.09
C GLU A 242 2.22 7.37 -9.05
N LEU A 243 1.21 8.08 -8.53
CA LEU A 243 0.19 8.74 -9.38
C LEU A 243 0.78 9.70 -10.41
N TRP A 244 1.84 10.44 -10.05
CA TRP A 244 2.52 11.37 -10.97
C TRP A 244 3.28 10.65 -12.08
N SER A 245 3.57 9.36 -11.91
CA SER A 245 4.10 8.50 -12.98
C SER A 245 2.99 7.97 -13.91
N GLY A 246 1.72 8.23 -13.63
CA GLY A 246 0.59 7.77 -14.42
C GLY A 246 0.32 8.61 -15.67
N ASN A 247 -0.20 7.99 -16.72
CA ASN A 247 -0.56 8.69 -17.96
C ASN A 247 -1.69 9.72 -17.75
N TRP A 248 -2.58 9.49 -16.78
CA TRP A 248 -3.70 10.39 -16.52
C TRP A 248 -3.21 11.77 -16.10
N TRP A 249 -2.31 11.85 -15.11
CA TRP A 249 -1.79 13.14 -14.65
C TRP A 249 -0.97 13.82 -15.75
N TRP A 250 -0.14 13.06 -16.47
CA TRP A 250 0.59 13.58 -17.62
C TRP A 250 -0.34 14.24 -18.66
N GLN A 251 -1.49 13.62 -18.97
CA GLN A 251 -2.46 14.15 -19.92
C GLN A 251 -3.19 15.38 -19.37
N ILE A 252 -3.65 15.33 -18.11
CA ILE A 252 -4.33 16.46 -17.46
C ILE A 252 -3.43 17.70 -17.40
N GLN A 253 -2.13 17.51 -17.17
CA GLN A 253 -1.19 18.63 -17.12
C GLN A 253 -1.17 19.40 -18.46
N PHE A 254 -1.32 18.76 -19.62
CA PHE A 254 -1.44 19.49 -20.89
C PHE A 254 -2.74 20.27 -21.07
N LEU A 255 -3.80 19.91 -20.34
CA LEU A 255 -5.12 20.52 -20.46
C LEU A 255 -5.31 21.73 -19.56
N ILE A 256 -4.41 21.95 -18.59
CA ILE A 256 -4.44 23.12 -17.71
C ILE A 256 -3.54 24.25 -18.22
N PRO A 257 -3.77 25.51 -17.79
CA PRO A 257 -2.91 26.63 -18.14
C PRO A 257 -1.44 26.40 -17.78
N CYS A 258 -0.54 26.85 -18.67
CA CYS A 258 0.91 26.72 -18.49
C CYS A 258 1.37 27.36 -17.16
N GLY A 259 2.21 26.65 -16.42
CA GLY A 259 2.66 27.06 -15.09
C GLY A 259 1.79 26.53 -13.94
N GLY A 260 0.60 26.01 -14.22
CA GLY A 260 -0.30 25.43 -13.22
C GLY A 260 0.14 24.07 -12.71
N VAL A 261 -0.33 23.70 -11.52
CA VAL A 261 -0.14 22.38 -10.90
C VAL A 261 -1.46 21.63 -10.89
N ALA A 262 -1.53 20.48 -11.54
CA ALA A 262 -2.69 19.59 -11.37
C ALA A 262 -2.66 18.93 -9.97
N ILE A 263 -3.81 18.89 -9.31
CA ILE A 263 -4.03 18.21 -8.03
C ILE A 263 -4.99 17.04 -8.25
N PRO A 264 -4.50 15.80 -8.42
CA PRO A 264 -5.35 14.63 -8.49
C PRO A 264 -6.02 14.43 -7.12
N VAL A 265 -7.35 14.54 -7.05
CA VAL A 265 -8.12 14.29 -5.83
C VAL A 265 -8.58 12.83 -5.81
N LEU A 266 -8.27 12.12 -4.73
CA LEU A 266 -8.76 10.76 -4.51
C LEU A 266 -9.82 10.81 -3.42
N VAL A 267 -10.95 10.17 -3.67
CA VAL A 267 -12.10 10.13 -2.75
C VAL A 267 -12.43 8.69 -2.38
N ALA A 268 -12.65 8.41 -1.10
CA ALA A 268 -13.08 7.10 -0.63
C ALA A 268 -14.45 7.16 0.05
N THR A 269 -15.32 6.23 -0.30
CA THR A 269 -16.64 6.03 0.32
C THR A 269 -16.80 4.57 0.70
N ASP A 270 -16.99 4.28 1.98
CA ASP A 270 -17.19 2.91 2.47
C ASP A 270 -18.13 2.90 3.68
N PRO A 271 -19.39 2.43 3.53
CA PRO A 271 -20.31 2.27 4.64
C PRO A 271 -19.77 1.32 5.71
N THR A 272 -19.72 1.77 6.96
CA THR A 272 -19.17 0.98 8.06
C THR A 272 -20.16 0.83 9.22
N GLN A 273 -20.22 -0.38 9.78
CA GLN A 273 -21.02 -0.66 10.97
C GLN A 273 -20.33 -0.11 12.22
N LEU A 274 -21.10 0.59 13.05
CA LEU A 274 -20.63 1.23 14.28
C LEU A 274 -20.73 0.32 15.51
N THR A 275 -21.56 -0.73 15.44
CA THR A 275 -21.85 -1.67 16.53
C THR A 275 -21.71 -3.12 16.06
N MET A 276 -21.11 -3.97 16.90
CA MET A 276 -20.84 -5.39 16.57
C MET A 276 -22.01 -6.33 16.92
N ILE A 277 -22.97 -5.90 17.75
CA ILE A 277 -23.98 -6.79 18.37
C ILE A 277 -25.41 -6.43 17.94
N SER A 278 -25.73 -5.15 17.73
CA SER A 278 -26.97 -4.69 17.10
C SER A 278 -26.60 -4.03 15.77
N GLY A 279 -27.08 -4.56 14.65
CA GLY A 279 -26.68 -4.13 13.29
C GLY A 279 -27.22 -2.77 12.85
N ASP A 280 -27.81 -1.99 13.76
CA ASP A 280 -28.74 -0.91 13.40
C ASP A 280 -28.08 0.46 13.26
N LYS A 281 -26.77 0.58 13.52
CA LYS A 281 -26.03 1.84 13.42
C LYS A 281 -24.91 1.74 12.37
N VAL A 282 -25.12 2.42 11.25
CA VAL A 282 -24.20 2.53 10.12
C VAL A 282 -23.82 3.99 9.92
N ALA A 283 -22.57 4.26 9.55
CA ALA A 283 -22.13 5.55 9.03
C ALA A 283 -21.47 5.36 7.67
N CYS A 284 -21.69 6.30 6.76
CA CYS A 284 -21.01 6.32 5.45
C CYS A 284 -20.05 7.53 5.40
N PRO A 285 -18.80 7.37 5.88
CA PRO A 285 -17.79 8.41 5.78
C PRO A 285 -17.33 8.64 4.33
N VAL A 286 -17.01 9.90 4.01
CA VAL A 286 -16.32 10.31 2.79
C VAL A 286 -14.93 10.82 3.18
N TYR A 287 -13.89 10.17 2.68
CA TYR A 287 -12.51 10.60 2.88
C TYR A 287 -11.93 11.20 1.60
N ALA A 288 -10.99 12.13 1.73
CA ALA A 288 -10.20 12.60 0.60
C ALA A 288 -8.70 12.75 0.92
N THR A 289 -7.91 12.64 -0.14
CA THR A 289 -6.48 12.95 -0.19
C THR A 289 -6.11 13.47 -1.58
N ILE A 290 -4.84 13.85 -1.78
CA ILE A 290 -4.31 14.31 -3.05
C ILE A 290 -3.19 13.39 -3.55
N GLY A 291 -3.13 13.17 -4.86
CA GLY A 291 -2.12 12.35 -5.54
C GLY A 291 -0.72 12.92 -5.50
N ASN A 292 -0.58 14.19 -5.11
CA ASN A 292 0.69 14.87 -4.89
C ASN A 292 1.47 14.30 -3.70
N ILE A 293 0.79 13.68 -2.73
CA ILE A 293 1.46 13.04 -1.58
C ILE A 293 1.84 11.61 -1.96
N SER A 294 3.10 11.24 -1.73
CA SER A 294 3.59 9.87 -1.94
C SER A 294 2.67 8.81 -1.33
N LYS A 295 2.43 7.73 -2.08
CA LYS A 295 1.59 6.60 -1.63
C LYS A 295 2.04 5.99 -0.31
N ASP A 296 3.35 5.96 -0.02
CA ASP A 296 3.88 5.42 1.23
C ASP A 296 3.44 6.24 2.46
N ILE A 297 3.30 7.56 2.28
CA ILE A 297 2.76 8.47 3.32
C ILE A 297 1.24 8.33 3.38
N ARG A 298 0.55 8.28 2.24
CA ARG A 298 -0.91 8.08 2.19
C ARG A 298 -1.35 6.74 2.80
N ALA A 299 -0.51 5.72 2.76
CA ALA A 299 -0.78 4.41 3.36
C ALA A 299 -0.67 4.37 4.90
N LYS A 300 -0.13 5.42 5.52
CA LYS A 300 0.08 5.51 6.98
C LYS A 300 -0.99 6.41 7.62
N PRO A 301 -1.98 5.85 8.36
CA PRO A 301 -3.00 6.65 9.04
C PRO A 301 -2.42 7.69 10.02
N SER A 302 -1.26 7.40 10.60
CA SER A 302 -0.55 8.31 11.51
C SER A 302 -0.01 9.57 10.84
N GLU A 303 0.17 9.55 9.51
CA GLU A 303 0.66 10.69 8.75
C GLU A 303 -0.44 11.68 8.38
N HIS A 304 -1.71 11.43 8.76
CA HIS A 304 -2.84 12.33 8.53
C HIS A 304 -2.95 12.86 7.07
N ALA A 305 -2.47 12.08 6.10
CA ALA A 305 -2.51 12.44 4.68
C ALA A 305 -3.90 12.19 4.04
N TRP A 306 -4.78 11.50 4.77
CA TRP A 306 -6.20 11.37 4.45
C TRP A 306 -7.02 12.09 5.51
N LEU A 307 -8.00 12.88 5.05
CA LEU A 307 -8.95 13.56 5.92
C LEU A 307 -10.35 13.05 5.67
N LEU A 308 -11.14 12.94 6.74
CA LEU A 308 -12.58 12.77 6.64
C LEU A 308 -13.19 14.11 6.24
N ILE A 309 -13.87 14.16 5.10
CA ILE A 309 -14.45 15.39 4.53
C ILE A 309 -15.97 15.43 4.61
N GLY A 310 -16.64 14.33 4.94
CA GLY A 310 -18.09 14.33 5.08
C GLY A 310 -18.68 13.01 5.53
N TYR A 311 -19.99 13.05 5.80
CA TYR A 311 -20.80 11.86 6.00
C TYR A 311 -21.97 11.86 5.02
N ILE A 312 -22.15 10.75 4.31
CA ILE A 312 -23.36 10.50 3.54
C ILE A 312 -24.43 10.01 4.50
N PRO A 313 -25.58 10.69 4.60
CA PRO A 313 -26.65 10.31 5.51
C PRO A 313 -27.26 8.96 5.09
N VAL A 314 -27.57 8.12 6.08
CA VAL A 314 -28.25 6.84 5.86
C VAL A 314 -29.76 7.09 5.84
N ALA A 315 -30.28 7.48 4.67
CA ALA A 315 -31.70 7.80 4.50
C ALA A 315 -32.58 6.54 4.63
N SER A 316 -33.64 6.60 5.45
CA SER A 316 -34.60 5.49 5.54
C SER A 316 -35.55 5.52 4.35
N LEU A 317 -36.06 6.71 4.05
CA LEU A 317 -37.08 7.04 3.05
C LEU A 317 -38.34 6.18 3.21
N ASP A 318 -38.73 5.90 4.45
CA ASP A 318 -39.85 5.00 4.76
C ASP A 318 -41.21 5.55 4.31
N PHE A 319 -41.29 6.86 4.04
CA PHE A 319 -42.47 7.50 3.45
C PHE A 319 -42.70 7.12 1.98
N ILE A 320 -41.71 6.50 1.31
CA ILE A 320 -41.87 5.97 -0.05
C ILE A 320 -42.25 4.48 0.06
N GLU A 321 -43.50 4.14 -0.22
CA GLU A 321 -44.01 2.78 -0.04
C GLU A 321 -43.38 1.80 -1.05
N ASN A 322 -43.16 2.26 -2.29
CA ASN A 322 -42.61 1.43 -3.35
C ASN A 322 -41.09 1.22 -3.15
N GLU A 323 -40.68 -0.03 -2.89
CA GLU A 323 -39.27 -0.36 -2.60
C GLU A 323 -38.30 -0.02 -3.74
N GLU A 324 -38.73 -0.12 -4.99
CA GLU A 324 -37.90 0.18 -6.15
C GLU A 324 -37.68 1.69 -6.28
N ARG A 325 -38.75 2.48 -6.20
CA ARG A 325 -38.67 3.96 -6.18
C ARG A 325 -37.86 4.44 -4.99
N ARG A 326 -38.06 3.84 -3.81
CA ARG A 326 -37.28 4.14 -2.60
C ARG A 326 -35.80 3.89 -2.82
N ARG A 327 -35.43 2.79 -3.47
CA ARG A 327 -34.02 2.47 -3.80
C ARG A 327 -33.43 3.46 -4.82
N GLU A 328 -34.19 3.86 -5.84
CA GLU A 328 -33.76 4.86 -6.81
C GLU A 328 -33.54 6.23 -6.15
N LYS A 329 -34.48 6.65 -5.28
CA LYS A 329 -34.34 7.88 -4.50
C LYS A 329 -33.12 7.85 -3.56
N LYS A 330 -32.74 6.69 -3.01
CA LYS A 330 -31.46 6.55 -2.26
C LYS A 330 -30.22 6.78 -3.14
N TRP A 331 -30.26 6.40 -4.43
CA TRP A 331 -29.17 6.73 -5.36
C TRP A 331 -29.13 8.24 -5.64
N GLU A 332 -30.28 8.88 -5.81
CA GLU A 332 -30.35 10.35 -5.95
C GLU A 332 -29.75 11.06 -4.74
N VAL A 333 -30.11 10.64 -3.51
CA VAL A 333 -29.53 11.19 -2.28
C VAL A 333 -28.01 11.04 -2.25
N TYR A 334 -27.50 9.86 -2.64
CA TYR A 334 -26.06 9.63 -2.74
C TYR A 334 -25.38 10.64 -3.68
N HIS A 335 -25.91 10.80 -4.90
CA HIS A 335 -25.33 11.71 -5.89
C HIS A 335 -25.49 13.18 -5.50
N ALA A 336 -26.62 13.57 -4.89
CA ALA A 336 -26.84 14.91 -4.38
C ALA A 336 -25.82 15.28 -3.28
N VAL A 337 -25.60 14.39 -2.31
CA VAL A 337 -24.64 14.63 -1.22
C VAL A 337 -23.19 14.64 -1.74
N MET A 338 -22.84 13.75 -2.66
CA MET A 338 -21.51 13.78 -3.29
C MET A 338 -21.30 15.05 -4.13
N ALA A 339 -22.34 15.55 -4.79
CA ALA A 339 -22.30 16.80 -5.55
C ALA A 339 -22.17 18.02 -4.61
N LEU A 340 -22.80 17.99 -3.44
CA LEU A 340 -22.60 19.01 -2.39
C LEU A 340 -21.15 19.04 -1.89
N ILE A 341 -20.59 17.87 -1.55
CA ILE A 341 -19.24 17.76 -0.98
C ILE A 341 -18.16 18.13 -2.02
N LEU A 342 -18.30 17.67 -3.26
CA LEU A 342 -17.28 17.83 -4.31
C LEU A 342 -17.56 18.97 -5.28
N GLY A 343 -18.73 19.62 -5.19
CA GLY A 343 -19.14 20.74 -6.04
C GLY A 343 -18.11 21.87 -6.17
N PRO A 344 -17.40 22.28 -5.10
CA PRO A 344 -16.35 23.29 -5.19
C PRO A 344 -15.21 22.96 -6.17
N LEU A 345 -14.99 21.67 -6.49
CA LEU A 345 -13.98 21.25 -7.47
C LEU A 345 -14.31 21.70 -8.89
N LYS A 346 -15.59 21.92 -9.23
CA LYS A 346 -16.00 22.35 -10.57
C LYS A 346 -15.29 23.64 -10.95
N ARG A 347 -15.52 24.69 -10.17
CA ARG A 347 -14.96 26.02 -10.43
C ARG A 347 -13.43 26.03 -10.28
N ALA A 348 -12.91 25.40 -9.23
CA ALA A 348 -11.47 25.37 -8.99
C ALA A 348 -10.70 24.58 -10.07
N GLY A 349 -11.29 23.54 -10.66
CA GLY A 349 -10.69 22.80 -11.76
C GLY A 349 -10.66 23.57 -13.09
N ASP A 350 -11.65 24.45 -13.32
CA ASP A 350 -11.70 25.30 -14.53
C ASP A 350 -10.83 26.57 -14.39
N GLU A 351 -10.95 27.28 -13.27
CA GLU A 351 -10.31 28.59 -13.04
C GLU A 351 -8.93 28.48 -12.37
N GLY A 352 -8.69 27.39 -11.63
CA GLY A 352 -7.54 27.26 -10.73
C GLY A 352 -7.77 27.98 -9.39
N MET A 353 -6.91 27.72 -8.42
CA MET A 353 -6.87 28.45 -7.15
C MET A 353 -5.42 28.62 -6.67
N GLU A 354 -5.13 29.72 -5.97
CA GLU A 354 -3.84 29.85 -5.29
C GLU A 354 -3.78 28.95 -4.05
N ALA A 355 -2.68 28.21 -3.89
CA ALA A 355 -2.39 27.44 -2.69
C ALA A 355 -0.93 27.64 -2.27
N ARG A 356 -0.71 27.87 -0.97
CA ARG A 356 0.61 27.82 -0.34
C ARG A 356 0.99 26.34 -0.20
N CYS A 357 2.10 25.95 -0.81
CA CYS A 357 2.58 24.58 -0.78
C CYS A 357 3.57 24.35 0.38
N ALA A 358 3.83 23.09 0.72
CA ALA A 358 4.69 22.68 1.83
C ALA A 358 6.15 23.16 1.74
N ASP A 359 6.61 23.54 0.55
CA ASP A 359 7.94 24.11 0.33
C ASP A 359 8.00 25.64 0.48
N GLY A 360 6.88 26.30 0.81
CA GLY A 360 6.77 27.75 0.94
C GLY A 360 6.43 28.49 -0.36
N GLY A 361 6.35 27.78 -1.49
CA GLY A 361 5.94 28.37 -2.76
C GLY A 361 4.41 28.49 -2.86
N VAL A 362 3.91 29.65 -3.26
CA VAL A 362 2.50 29.81 -3.65
C VAL A 362 2.37 29.51 -5.14
N ARG A 363 1.46 28.59 -5.49
CA ARG A 363 1.24 28.11 -6.86
C ARG A 363 -0.22 28.23 -7.25
N MET A 364 -0.47 28.36 -8.56
CA MET A 364 -1.81 28.15 -9.13
C MET A 364 -2.06 26.65 -9.25
N VAL A 365 -3.02 26.13 -8.50
CA VAL A 365 -3.34 24.70 -8.45
C VAL A 365 -4.72 24.42 -9.03
N TYR A 366 -4.86 23.29 -9.73
CA TYR A 366 -6.07 22.88 -10.45
C TYR A 366 -6.51 21.50 -9.96
N PRO A 367 -7.49 21.41 -9.05
CA PRO A 367 -7.93 20.14 -8.49
C PRO A 367 -8.96 19.43 -9.35
N PHE A 368 -8.76 18.12 -9.56
CA PHE A 368 -9.62 17.27 -10.37
C PHE A 368 -9.90 15.94 -9.67
N LEU A 369 -11.13 15.44 -9.75
CA LEU A 369 -11.43 14.08 -9.29
C LEU A 369 -10.70 13.06 -10.17
N ALA A 370 -9.70 12.40 -9.60
CA ALA A 370 -8.87 11.43 -10.30
C ALA A 370 -9.34 9.99 -10.06
N VAL A 371 -9.61 9.65 -8.80
CA VAL A 371 -9.89 8.27 -8.38
C VAL A 371 -11.00 8.23 -7.35
N LYS A 372 -11.91 7.26 -7.52
CA LYS A 372 -12.92 6.90 -6.52
C LYS A 372 -12.67 5.49 -5.97
N LEU A 373 -12.45 5.43 -4.66
CA LEU A 373 -12.29 4.21 -3.88
C LEU A 373 -13.63 3.80 -3.29
N ALA A 374 -14.12 2.65 -3.72
CA ALA A 374 -15.39 2.10 -3.26
C ALA A 374 -15.42 0.59 -3.47
N ASP A 375 -16.20 -0.12 -2.65
CA ASP A 375 -16.51 -1.52 -2.86
C ASP A 375 -17.43 -1.71 -4.09
N TRP A 376 -17.82 -2.93 -4.43
CA TRP A 376 -18.58 -3.18 -5.66
C TRP A 376 -19.97 -2.49 -5.69
N PRO A 377 -20.85 -2.67 -4.68
CA PRO A 377 -22.12 -1.95 -4.62
C PRO A 377 -21.98 -0.44 -4.73
N GLU A 378 -21.06 0.15 -3.96
CA GLU A 378 -20.90 1.60 -3.87
C GLU A 378 -20.24 2.20 -5.11
N ARG A 379 -19.30 1.47 -5.73
CA ARG A 379 -18.75 1.80 -7.05
C ARG A 379 -19.85 1.82 -8.10
N CYS A 380 -20.71 0.80 -8.12
CA CYS A 380 -21.84 0.77 -9.04
C CYS A 380 -22.82 1.93 -8.82
N THR A 381 -23.02 2.38 -7.57
CA THR A 381 -23.79 3.60 -7.29
C THR A 381 -23.09 4.82 -7.86
N GLY A 382 -21.81 5.01 -7.55
CA GLY A 382 -20.99 6.13 -8.06
C GLY A 382 -21.00 6.34 -9.55
N GLU A 383 -20.88 5.25 -10.31
CA GLU A 383 -20.77 5.30 -11.77
C GLU A 383 -22.11 5.07 -12.48
N CYS A 384 -23.22 5.19 -11.74
CA CYS A 384 -24.56 4.95 -12.23
C CYS A 384 -24.70 3.59 -12.95
N SER A 385 -23.94 2.57 -12.56
CA SER A 385 -23.94 1.25 -13.20
C SER A 385 -24.84 0.28 -12.44
N GLN A 386 -25.60 -0.55 -13.15
CA GLN A 386 -26.26 -1.70 -12.53
C GLN A 386 -25.22 -2.69 -11.99
N ALA A 387 -25.52 -3.37 -10.88
CA ALA A 387 -24.60 -4.35 -10.27
C ALA A 387 -24.25 -5.54 -11.19
N THR A 388 -25.10 -5.78 -12.20
CA THR A 388 -24.91 -6.80 -13.24
C THR A 388 -24.10 -6.31 -14.44
N ARG A 389 -23.66 -5.05 -14.47
CA ARG A 389 -22.85 -4.46 -15.54
C ARG A 389 -21.47 -4.06 -15.03
N CYS A 390 -20.58 -3.73 -15.96
CA CYS A 390 -19.28 -3.15 -15.64
C CYS A 390 -19.41 -1.62 -15.57
N PRO A 391 -18.91 -0.97 -14.50
CA PRO A 391 -18.85 0.49 -14.43
C PRO A 391 -17.79 1.08 -15.38
N VAL A 392 -16.86 0.27 -15.90
CA VAL A 392 -15.75 0.72 -16.75
C VAL A 392 -16.05 0.57 -18.24
N CYS A 393 -16.71 -0.51 -18.65
CA CYS A 393 -16.93 -0.83 -20.07
C CYS A 393 -18.37 -1.25 -20.35
N VAL A 394 -18.72 -1.31 -21.63
CA VAL A 394 -20.09 -1.62 -22.09
C VAL A 394 -20.41 -3.12 -22.17
N THR A 395 -19.55 -3.99 -21.61
CA THR A 395 -19.71 -5.45 -21.69
C THR A 395 -21.07 -5.89 -21.10
N PRO A 396 -21.91 -6.64 -21.85
CA PRO A 396 -23.17 -7.15 -21.33
C PRO A 396 -22.92 -8.26 -20.31
N PHE A 397 -23.86 -8.47 -19.39
CA PHE A 397 -23.72 -9.48 -18.33
C PHE A 397 -23.40 -10.88 -18.86
N ARG A 398 -24.00 -11.28 -19.98
CA ARG A 398 -23.80 -12.62 -20.57
C ARG A 398 -22.37 -12.91 -21.03
N ASP A 399 -21.59 -11.86 -21.30
CA ASP A 399 -20.22 -11.94 -21.80
C ASP A 399 -19.18 -11.52 -20.75
N ARG A 400 -19.63 -11.04 -19.58
CA ARG A 400 -18.76 -10.55 -18.48
C ARG A 400 -17.78 -11.61 -17.99
N GLY A 401 -18.16 -12.88 -18.03
CA GLY A 401 -17.30 -13.99 -17.67
C GLY A 401 -16.28 -14.34 -18.75
N SER A 402 -16.37 -13.80 -19.96
CA SER A 402 -15.44 -14.04 -21.06
C SER A 402 -14.39 -12.93 -21.14
N LEU A 403 -13.27 -13.22 -21.81
CA LEU A 403 -12.24 -12.21 -22.05
C LEU A 403 -12.54 -11.53 -23.40
N VAL A 404 -13.54 -10.66 -23.40
CA VAL A 404 -14.00 -9.91 -24.58
C VAL A 404 -13.45 -8.49 -24.48
N VAL A 405 -12.91 -7.98 -25.60
CA VAL A 405 -12.55 -6.56 -25.70
C VAL A 405 -13.84 -5.78 -25.92
N ALA A 406 -14.16 -4.91 -24.97
CA ALA A 406 -15.33 -4.03 -25.06
C ALA A 406 -14.90 -2.56 -24.95
N PRO A 407 -15.60 -1.66 -25.67
CA PRO A 407 -15.41 -0.22 -25.50
C PRO A 407 -15.58 0.23 -24.04
N LEU A 408 -14.77 1.20 -23.66
CA LEU A 408 -14.87 1.88 -22.38
C LEU A 408 -16.07 2.83 -22.41
N ARG A 409 -16.68 3.07 -21.27
CA ARG A 409 -17.72 4.10 -21.16
C ARG A 409 -17.07 5.48 -21.21
N THR A 410 -17.62 6.37 -22.01
CA THR A 410 -17.22 7.78 -22.06
C THR A 410 -18.17 8.64 -21.22
N LYS A 411 -17.70 9.83 -20.82
CA LYS A 411 -18.52 10.80 -20.09
C LYS A 411 -19.71 11.21 -20.94
N GLU A 412 -19.46 11.55 -22.20
CA GLU A 412 -20.41 12.09 -23.17
C GLU A 412 -21.54 11.10 -23.45
N GLU A 413 -21.22 9.86 -23.83
CA GLU A 413 -22.24 8.84 -24.13
C GLU A 413 -23.04 8.47 -22.89
N THR A 414 -22.39 8.39 -21.72
CA THR A 414 -23.07 8.04 -20.47
C THR A 414 -24.06 9.13 -20.08
N LEU A 415 -23.66 10.41 -20.13
CA LEU A 415 -24.54 11.52 -19.81
C LEU A 415 -25.67 11.67 -20.82
N GLN A 416 -25.40 11.46 -22.12
CA GLN A 416 -26.45 11.53 -23.15
C GLN A 416 -27.54 10.48 -22.89
N LEU A 417 -27.17 9.22 -22.64
CA LEU A 417 -28.14 8.16 -22.33
C LEU A 417 -28.96 8.44 -21.06
N LEU A 418 -28.36 9.11 -20.08
CA LEU A 418 -29.06 9.51 -18.86
C LEU A 418 -30.06 10.65 -19.14
N LEU A 419 -29.66 11.66 -19.91
CA LEU A 419 -30.52 12.77 -20.32
C LEU A 419 -31.69 12.28 -21.18
N ASP A 420 -31.42 11.44 -22.19
CA ASP A 420 -32.46 10.84 -23.05
C ASP A 420 -33.49 10.07 -22.20
N SER A 421 -33.02 9.36 -21.16
CA SER A 421 -33.90 8.65 -20.23
C SER A 421 -34.74 9.59 -19.36
N MET A 422 -34.25 10.79 -19.04
CA MET A 422 -35.02 11.83 -18.33
C MET A 422 -36.09 12.44 -19.25
N ASP A 423 -35.83 12.50 -20.56
CA ASP A 423 -36.79 12.92 -21.60
C ASP A 423 -37.77 11.80 -22.02
N GLY A 424 -37.75 10.65 -21.35
CA GLY A 424 -38.68 9.52 -21.57
C GLY A 424 -38.13 8.38 -22.45
N TYR A 425 -36.95 8.52 -23.04
CA TYR A 425 -36.30 7.52 -23.90
C TYR A 425 -35.40 6.56 -23.10
N SER A 426 -36.01 5.75 -22.25
CA SER A 426 -35.26 4.97 -21.24
C SER A 426 -34.65 3.63 -21.71
N GLU A 427 -34.98 3.16 -22.92
CA GLU A 427 -34.61 1.82 -23.38
C GLU A 427 -33.11 1.64 -23.61
N ASP A 428 -32.44 2.59 -24.26
CA ASP A 428 -31.00 2.50 -24.54
C ASP A 428 -30.16 2.57 -23.26
N ARG A 429 -30.57 3.42 -22.30
CA ARG A 429 -29.99 3.44 -20.95
C ARG A 429 -30.12 2.08 -20.26
N LYS A 430 -31.31 1.45 -20.30
CA LYS A 430 -31.53 0.12 -19.71
C LYS A 430 -30.68 -0.94 -20.41
N ALA A 431 -30.55 -0.88 -21.73
CA ALA A 431 -29.71 -1.78 -22.51
C ALA A 431 -28.23 -1.65 -22.13
N ALA A 432 -27.74 -0.41 -21.99
CA ALA A 432 -26.42 -0.09 -21.44
C ALA A 432 -26.28 -0.47 -19.95
N GLY A 433 -27.41 -0.73 -19.28
CA GLY A 433 -27.51 -1.10 -17.87
C GLY A 433 -26.99 -0.02 -16.94
N LEU A 434 -27.41 1.22 -17.20
CA LEU A 434 -27.22 2.37 -16.33
C LEU A 434 -28.43 2.55 -15.39
N ARG A 435 -28.19 3.10 -14.20
CA ARG A 435 -29.20 3.50 -13.22
C ARG A 435 -29.81 4.85 -13.65
N PRO A 436 -31.10 5.12 -13.36
CA PRO A 436 -31.76 6.36 -13.76
C PRO A 436 -31.40 7.52 -12.81
N THR A 437 -30.13 7.90 -12.75
CA THR A 437 -29.70 8.96 -11.83
C THR A 437 -28.60 9.79 -12.46
N TYR A 438 -28.67 11.11 -12.27
CA TYR A 438 -27.67 12.04 -12.79
C TYR A 438 -26.42 12.05 -11.88
N PRO A 439 -25.22 11.78 -12.40
CA PRO A 439 -24.04 11.58 -11.55
C PRO A 439 -23.46 12.88 -11.01
N TYR A 440 -22.91 12.83 -9.80
CA TYR A 440 -22.23 13.96 -9.14
C TYR A 440 -21.01 14.46 -9.93
N TRP A 441 -20.37 13.60 -10.73
CA TRP A 441 -19.21 13.94 -11.53
C TRP A 441 -19.56 14.55 -12.90
N ALA A 442 -20.85 14.64 -13.26
CA ALA A 442 -21.28 15.13 -14.57
C ALA A 442 -20.70 16.51 -14.91
N GLN A 443 -20.67 17.41 -13.92
CA GLN A 443 -20.20 18.79 -14.09
C GLN A 443 -18.74 19.00 -13.70
N LEU A 444 -18.05 17.99 -13.18
CA LEU A 444 -16.65 18.12 -12.79
C LEU A 444 -15.75 18.11 -14.05
N PRO A 445 -14.76 19.02 -14.14
CA PRO A 445 -13.85 19.07 -15.28
C PRO A 445 -13.00 17.80 -15.36
N PHE A 446 -12.84 17.29 -16.57
CA PHE A 446 -12.09 16.07 -16.93
C PHE A 446 -12.51 14.78 -16.18
N ALA A 447 -13.58 14.80 -15.39
CA ALA A 447 -14.05 13.64 -14.64
C ALA A 447 -14.90 12.72 -15.53
N ASN A 448 -14.50 11.45 -15.64
CA ASN A 448 -15.27 10.36 -16.22
C ASN A 448 -15.37 9.22 -15.21
N GLY A 449 -16.60 8.80 -14.88
CA GLY A 449 -16.82 7.76 -13.89
C GLY A 449 -16.12 6.43 -14.16
N ALA A 450 -16.04 6.06 -15.45
CA ALA A 450 -15.36 4.84 -15.87
C ALA A 450 -13.84 4.88 -15.70
N ASP A 451 -13.24 6.08 -15.81
CA ASP A 451 -11.81 6.28 -15.61
C ASP A 451 -11.48 6.46 -14.14
N ALA A 452 -12.34 7.12 -13.35
CA ALA A 452 -12.19 7.24 -11.90
C ALA A 452 -12.31 5.90 -11.16
N THR A 453 -12.88 4.87 -11.81
CA THR A 453 -12.93 3.51 -11.30
C THR A 453 -11.57 2.83 -11.41
N VAL A 454 -11.01 2.46 -10.26
CA VAL A 454 -9.71 1.77 -10.13
C VAL A 454 -9.84 0.33 -9.62
N PRO A 455 -8.81 -0.51 -9.79
CA PRO A 455 -8.73 -1.83 -9.15
C PRO A 455 -8.90 -1.73 -7.64
N ASP A 456 -9.53 -2.74 -7.05
CA ASP A 456 -9.65 -2.87 -5.59
C ASP A 456 -9.06 -4.23 -5.18
N PRO A 457 -7.74 -4.29 -4.88
CA PRO A 457 -7.06 -5.52 -4.50
C PRO A 457 -7.74 -6.23 -3.32
N LEU A 458 -8.14 -5.49 -2.29
CA LEU A 458 -8.78 -6.05 -1.11
C LEU A 458 -10.09 -6.78 -1.43
N HIS A 459 -11.06 -6.11 -2.05
CA HIS A 459 -12.38 -6.71 -2.26
C HIS A 459 -12.46 -7.59 -3.51
N GLN A 460 -11.73 -7.26 -4.58
CA GLN A 460 -11.80 -7.99 -5.84
C GLN A 460 -10.82 -9.16 -5.87
N ILE A 461 -9.61 -9.01 -5.32
CA ILE A 461 -8.58 -10.06 -5.32
C ILE A 461 -8.62 -10.87 -4.04
N HIS A 462 -8.26 -10.29 -2.90
CA HIS A 462 -8.04 -11.03 -1.65
C HIS A 462 -9.33 -11.68 -1.13
N LYS A 463 -10.36 -10.85 -0.89
CA LYS A 463 -11.67 -11.32 -0.41
C LYS A 463 -12.47 -11.98 -1.54
N GLY A 464 -12.35 -11.46 -2.77
CA GLY A 464 -13.09 -11.90 -3.96
C GLY A 464 -12.51 -13.15 -4.63
N LEU A 465 -11.60 -12.96 -5.59
CA LEU A 465 -11.07 -14.05 -6.43
C LEU A 465 -10.30 -15.11 -5.64
N PHE A 466 -9.51 -14.74 -4.63
CA PHE A 466 -8.78 -15.69 -3.81
C PHE A 466 -9.68 -16.38 -2.78
N LYS A 467 -10.10 -15.68 -1.73
CA LYS A 467 -10.83 -16.26 -0.60
C LYS A 467 -12.17 -16.86 -1.03
N ALA A 468 -13.03 -16.11 -1.72
CA ALA A 468 -14.39 -16.57 -2.02
C ALA A 468 -14.42 -17.65 -3.11
N HIS A 469 -13.42 -17.69 -3.99
CA HIS A 469 -13.43 -18.52 -5.18
C HIS A 469 -12.25 -19.50 -5.25
N LEU A 470 -11.04 -19.03 -5.53
CA LEU A 470 -9.90 -19.92 -5.77
C LEU A 470 -9.63 -20.86 -4.60
N PHE A 471 -9.62 -20.32 -3.38
CA PHE A 471 -9.46 -21.10 -2.15
C PHE A 471 -10.61 -22.10 -1.95
N THR A 472 -11.87 -21.69 -2.16
CA THR A 472 -13.04 -22.58 -2.01
C THR A 472 -13.11 -23.66 -3.09
N TRP A 473 -12.65 -23.39 -4.32
CA TRP A 473 -12.54 -24.39 -5.36
C TRP A 473 -11.55 -25.48 -4.96
N TRP A 474 -10.39 -25.10 -4.44
CA TRP A 474 -9.40 -26.06 -3.96
C TRP A 474 -9.83 -26.78 -2.69
N GLN A 475 -10.63 -26.16 -1.81
CA GLN A 475 -11.28 -26.87 -0.71
C GLN A 475 -12.19 -28.00 -1.19
N LYS A 476 -12.90 -27.82 -2.32
CA LYS A 476 -13.74 -28.86 -2.92
C LYS A 476 -12.91 -29.94 -3.64
N ILE A 477 -11.82 -29.54 -4.28
CA ILE A 477 -10.94 -30.46 -5.03
C ILE A 477 -10.13 -31.36 -4.11
N ILE A 478 -9.48 -30.79 -3.09
CA ILE A 478 -8.57 -31.52 -2.18
C ILE A 478 -9.29 -31.98 -0.90
N GLY A 479 -10.34 -31.28 -0.48
CA GLY A 479 -11.00 -31.48 0.80
C GLY A 479 -10.48 -30.56 1.90
N LYS A 480 -11.37 -30.03 2.74
CA LYS A 480 -11.04 -29.07 3.82
C LYS A 480 -10.04 -29.62 4.84
N VAL A 481 -10.17 -30.88 5.22
CA VAL A 481 -9.31 -31.54 6.22
C VAL A 481 -7.88 -31.62 5.70
N GLU A 482 -7.71 -32.14 4.49
CA GLU A 482 -6.40 -32.28 3.86
C GLU A 482 -5.76 -30.91 3.60
N LEU A 483 -6.51 -29.93 3.10
CA LEU A 483 -5.98 -28.58 2.89
C LEU A 483 -5.51 -27.96 4.22
N ASN A 484 -6.29 -28.07 5.29
CA ASN A 484 -5.89 -27.60 6.62
C ASN A 484 -4.62 -28.32 7.12
N ASN A 485 -4.53 -29.64 6.95
CA ASN A 485 -3.37 -30.43 7.36
C ASN A 485 -2.11 -29.97 6.64
N ARG A 486 -2.19 -29.66 5.34
CA ARG A 486 -1.05 -29.10 4.59
C ARG A 486 -0.62 -27.74 5.13
N PHE A 487 -1.57 -26.83 5.38
CA PHE A 487 -1.25 -25.53 5.98
C PHE A 487 -0.59 -25.65 7.36
N LYS A 488 -1.08 -26.57 8.21
CA LYS A 488 -0.48 -26.86 9.53
C LYS A 488 0.93 -27.43 9.42
N ALA A 489 1.20 -28.22 8.39
CA ALA A 489 2.49 -28.85 8.17
C ALA A 489 3.53 -27.90 7.53
N LEU A 490 3.17 -26.66 7.20
CA LEU A 490 4.12 -25.69 6.66
C LEU A 490 5.25 -25.40 7.66
N PRO A 491 6.51 -25.42 7.23
CA PRO A 491 7.61 -24.91 8.03
C PRO A 491 7.35 -23.47 8.45
N ARG A 492 7.69 -23.16 9.70
CA ARG A 492 7.64 -21.80 10.24
C ARG A 492 8.75 -20.97 9.57
N THR A 493 8.40 -19.78 9.12
CA THR A 493 9.32 -18.76 8.59
C THR A 493 8.91 -17.38 9.10
N HIS A 494 9.78 -16.38 8.99
CA HIS A 494 9.50 -15.03 9.49
C HIS A 494 8.43 -14.32 8.64
N SER A 495 8.50 -14.48 7.32
CA SER A 495 7.68 -13.71 6.37
C SER A 495 6.26 -14.27 6.11
N VAL A 496 5.92 -15.42 6.71
CA VAL A 496 4.66 -16.15 6.48
C VAL A 496 4.02 -16.55 7.80
N ARG A 497 2.72 -16.27 7.93
CA ARG A 497 1.90 -16.71 9.06
C ARG A 497 1.75 -18.23 9.10
N HIS A 498 1.97 -18.80 10.28
CA HIS A 498 1.70 -20.21 10.54
C HIS A 498 0.24 -20.41 11.02
N PHE A 499 -0.54 -21.21 10.28
CA PHE A 499 -1.96 -21.49 10.59
C PHE A 499 -2.11 -22.74 11.46
N VAL A 500 -2.12 -22.57 12.80
CA VAL A 500 -2.18 -23.68 13.78
C VAL A 500 -3.39 -24.61 13.58
N ILE A 501 -4.57 -24.05 13.27
CA ILE A 501 -5.81 -24.84 13.04
C ILE A 501 -6.05 -25.06 11.54
N GLY A 502 -5.33 -24.34 10.68
CA GLY A 502 -5.56 -24.26 9.24
C GLY A 502 -6.61 -23.19 8.87
N PRO A 503 -6.50 -22.59 7.67
CA PRO A 503 -7.33 -21.46 7.25
C PRO A 503 -8.80 -21.82 6.95
N CYS A 504 -9.13 -23.09 6.68
CA CYS A 504 -10.53 -23.48 6.40
C CYS A 504 -11.46 -23.36 7.63
N SER A 505 -10.90 -23.19 8.83
CA SER A 505 -11.65 -23.07 10.08
C SER A 505 -11.99 -21.63 10.46
N ILE A 506 -11.45 -20.64 9.74
CA ILE A 506 -11.68 -19.22 9.99
C ILE A 506 -13.11 -18.87 9.56
N ARG A 507 -13.93 -18.40 10.52
CA ARG A 507 -15.33 -18.01 10.27
C ARG A 507 -15.44 -16.63 9.62
N GLN A 508 -14.64 -15.68 10.09
CA GLN A 508 -14.59 -14.31 9.58
C GLN A 508 -13.15 -14.02 9.16
N TRP A 509 -12.89 -14.08 7.86
CA TRP A 509 -11.56 -13.71 7.34
C TRP A 509 -11.41 -12.20 7.28
N THR A 510 -10.30 -11.73 7.82
CA THR A 510 -9.74 -10.39 7.56
C THR A 510 -8.95 -10.37 6.24
N GLY A 511 -8.67 -9.18 5.71
CA GLY A 511 -7.77 -9.02 4.55
C GLY A 511 -6.36 -9.58 4.81
N ILE A 512 -5.85 -9.37 6.03
CA ILE A 512 -4.55 -9.88 6.49
C ILE A 512 -4.49 -11.42 6.40
N GLU A 513 -5.54 -12.11 6.88
CA GLU A 513 -5.58 -13.58 6.80
C GLU A 513 -5.61 -14.09 5.35
N ALA A 514 -6.30 -13.39 4.46
CA ALA A 514 -6.34 -13.70 3.03
C ALA A 514 -4.93 -13.63 2.41
N ARG A 515 -4.24 -12.49 2.56
CA ARG A 515 -2.87 -12.30 2.06
C ARG A 515 -1.89 -13.32 2.61
N GLN A 516 -1.96 -13.59 3.90
CA GLN A 516 -1.06 -14.54 4.54
C GLN A 516 -1.29 -15.99 4.06
N ALA A 517 -2.53 -16.36 3.74
CA ALA A 517 -2.82 -17.64 3.11
C ALA A 517 -2.30 -17.68 1.64
N GLU A 518 -2.45 -16.58 0.88
CA GLU A 518 -1.96 -16.46 -0.50
C GLU A 518 -0.47 -16.78 -0.62
N LYS A 519 0.36 -16.23 0.28
CA LYS A 519 1.83 -16.41 0.31
C LYS A 519 2.28 -17.88 0.29
N SER A 520 1.47 -18.80 0.82
CA SER A 520 1.78 -20.24 0.89
C SER A 520 0.86 -21.14 0.08
N PHE A 521 -0.21 -20.60 -0.50
CA PHE A 521 -1.28 -21.40 -1.08
C PHE A 521 -0.83 -22.22 -2.29
N PHE A 522 -0.12 -21.60 -3.22
CA PHE A 522 0.27 -22.25 -4.46
C PHE A 522 1.18 -23.48 -4.28
N PRO A 523 2.30 -23.44 -3.50
CA PRO A 523 3.13 -24.63 -3.32
C PRO A 523 2.39 -25.78 -2.61
N ILE A 524 1.38 -25.51 -1.79
CA ILE A 524 0.55 -26.54 -1.12
C ILE A 524 -0.25 -27.39 -2.12
N ILE A 525 -0.73 -26.77 -3.19
CA ILE A 525 -1.59 -27.41 -4.20
C ILE A 525 -0.81 -27.86 -5.45
N ALA A 526 0.44 -27.39 -5.59
CA ALA A 526 1.26 -27.54 -6.79
C ALA A 526 1.47 -28.99 -7.25
N SER A 527 1.43 -29.94 -6.32
CA SER A 527 1.63 -31.36 -6.60
C SER A 527 0.34 -32.11 -6.97
N HIS A 528 -0.78 -31.42 -7.19
CA HIS A 528 -2.02 -32.05 -7.60
C HIS A 528 -1.96 -32.58 -9.04
N THR A 529 -2.68 -33.68 -9.31
CA THR A 529 -2.70 -34.39 -10.59
C THR A 529 -3.39 -33.59 -11.71
N SER A 530 -4.32 -32.70 -11.37
CA SER A 530 -4.97 -31.82 -12.36
C SER A 530 -4.06 -30.66 -12.76
N HIS A 531 -3.16 -30.92 -13.72
CA HIS A 531 -2.21 -29.92 -14.23
C HIS A 531 -2.87 -28.65 -14.78
N ARG A 532 -4.07 -28.76 -15.39
CA ARG A 532 -4.83 -27.59 -15.87
C ARG A 532 -5.34 -26.71 -14.73
N ALA A 533 -5.82 -27.31 -13.64
CA ALA A 533 -6.26 -26.56 -12.46
C ALA A 533 -5.06 -25.90 -11.76
N VAL A 534 -3.93 -26.60 -11.65
CA VAL A 534 -2.68 -26.05 -11.11
C VAL A 534 -2.19 -24.87 -11.96
N PHE A 535 -2.16 -25.01 -13.29
CA PHE A 535 -1.77 -23.93 -14.21
C PHE A 535 -2.69 -22.71 -14.09
N ALA A 536 -4.02 -22.91 -14.11
CA ALA A 536 -4.99 -21.82 -13.94
C ALA A 536 -4.82 -21.11 -12.59
N THR A 537 -4.53 -21.86 -11.54
CA THR A 537 -4.27 -21.29 -10.21
C THR A 537 -2.99 -20.47 -10.21
N ARG A 538 -1.92 -21.00 -10.81
CA ARG A 538 -0.65 -20.29 -10.94
C ARG A 538 -0.86 -18.95 -11.63
N THR A 539 -1.52 -18.93 -12.80
CA THR A 539 -1.71 -17.68 -13.54
C THR A 539 -2.49 -16.64 -12.75
N LEU A 540 -3.50 -17.03 -11.95
CA LEU A 540 -4.17 -16.08 -11.05
C LEU A 540 -3.26 -15.60 -9.92
N MET A 541 -2.51 -16.50 -9.28
CA MET A 541 -1.56 -16.12 -8.22
C MET A 541 -0.48 -15.17 -8.76
N ASP A 542 -0.02 -15.38 -10.00
CA ASP A 542 0.97 -14.53 -10.65
C ASP A 542 0.42 -13.12 -10.90
N ILE A 543 -0.86 -13.01 -11.31
CA ILE A 543 -1.57 -11.71 -11.38
C ILE A 543 -1.64 -11.05 -10.01
N PHE A 544 -2.01 -11.80 -8.97
CA PHE A 544 -2.14 -11.24 -7.62
C PHE A 544 -0.81 -10.62 -7.19
N PHE A 545 0.28 -11.39 -7.24
CA PHE A 545 1.60 -10.90 -6.84
C PHE A 545 2.12 -9.76 -7.72
N ARG A 546 1.77 -9.70 -9.02
CA ARG A 546 2.08 -8.55 -9.89
C ARG A 546 1.35 -7.28 -9.46
N LEU A 547 0.09 -7.39 -9.06
CA LEU A 547 -0.70 -6.24 -8.60
C LEU A 547 -0.17 -5.63 -7.30
N HIS A 548 0.46 -6.44 -6.46
CA HIS A 548 1.07 -6.01 -5.18
C HIS A 548 2.48 -5.44 -5.33
N GLN A 549 3.03 -5.40 -6.54
CA GLN A 549 4.31 -4.74 -6.74
C GLN A 549 4.16 -3.23 -6.59
N HIS A 550 5.13 -2.63 -5.93
CA HIS A 550 5.22 -1.18 -5.73
C HIS A 550 5.71 -0.46 -6.99
N GLN A 551 6.34 -1.18 -7.91
CA GLN A 551 6.73 -0.71 -9.23
C GLN A 551 6.36 -1.77 -10.26
N VAL A 552 5.83 -1.36 -11.40
CA VAL A 552 5.41 -2.26 -12.49
C VAL A 552 5.82 -1.66 -13.84
N ASP A 553 6.45 -2.44 -14.71
CA ASP A 553 6.80 -2.02 -16.07
C ASP A 553 5.79 -2.52 -17.14
N ASP A 554 5.90 -2.04 -18.39
CA ASP A 554 5.00 -2.50 -19.46
C ASP A 554 5.11 -4.01 -19.77
N ASN A 555 6.26 -4.65 -19.50
CA ASN A 555 6.45 -6.08 -19.67
C ASN A 555 5.68 -6.86 -18.58
N ASP A 556 5.65 -6.36 -17.36
CA ASP A 556 4.85 -6.88 -16.26
C ASP A 556 3.36 -6.84 -16.59
N LEU A 557 2.89 -5.72 -17.13
CA LEU A 557 1.51 -5.54 -17.55
C LEU A 557 1.12 -6.51 -18.68
N ALA A 558 1.98 -6.66 -19.69
CA ALA A 558 1.78 -7.64 -20.76
C ALA A 558 1.74 -9.07 -20.22
N ARG A 559 2.57 -9.40 -19.23
CA ARG A 559 2.55 -10.72 -18.57
C ARG A 559 1.27 -10.94 -17.76
N MET A 560 0.81 -9.92 -17.05
CA MET A 560 -0.46 -9.97 -16.32
C MET A 560 -1.65 -10.25 -17.26
N GLU A 561 -1.70 -9.58 -18.41
CA GLU A 561 -2.69 -9.85 -19.46
C GLU A 561 -2.57 -11.28 -20.01
N ASN A 562 -1.35 -11.75 -20.27
CA ASN A 562 -1.09 -13.12 -20.73
C ASN A 562 -1.49 -14.19 -19.70
N ASP A 563 -1.24 -13.94 -18.41
CA ASP A 563 -1.66 -14.81 -17.33
C ASP A 563 -3.19 -14.83 -17.20
N LEU A 564 -3.86 -13.69 -17.39
CA LEU A 564 -5.33 -13.63 -17.41
C LEU A 564 -5.89 -14.47 -18.56
N GLN A 565 -5.32 -14.37 -19.76
CA GLN A 565 -5.66 -15.26 -20.88
C GLN A 565 -5.40 -16.73 -20.54
N GLY A 566 -4.27 -17.02 -19.87
CA GLY A 566 -3.91 -18.35 -19.39
C GLY A 566 -4.97 -18.94 -18.46
N PHE A 567 -5.49 -18.13 -17.54
CA PHE A 567 -6.61 -18.52 -16.68
C PHE A 567 -7.88 -18.75 -17.49
N HIS A 568 -8.28 -17.82 -18.36
CA HIS A 568 -9.51 -17.96 -19.15
C HIS A 568 -9.53 -19.21 -20.03
N ARG A 569 -8.38 -19.61 -20.60
CA ARG A 569 -8.24 -20.85 -21.38
C ARG A 569 -8.43 -22.13 -20.54
N ASN A 570 -8.18 -22.08 -19.23
CA ASN A 570 -8.13 -23.27 -18.38
C ASN A 570 -9.24 -23.34 -17.31
N LYS A 571 -9.85 -22.21 -16.93
CA LYS A 571 -10.79 -22.09 -15.79
C LYS A 571 -11.95 -23.09 -15.81
N GLU A 572 -12.36 -23.52 -17.00
CA GLU A 572 -13.42 -24.50 -17.20
C GLU A 572 -13.14 -25.85 -16.52
N ILE A 573 -11.87 -26.15 -16.23
CA ILE A 573 -11.48 -27.31 -15.43
C ILE A 573 -12.13 -27.31 -14.04
N PHE A 574 -12.28 -26.15 -13.39
CA PHE A 574 -12.90 -26.07 -12.06
C PHE A 574 -14.38 -26.44 -12.11
N ARG A 575 -15.09 -26.17 -13.22
CA ARG A 575 -16.47 -26.63 -13.41
C ARG A 575 -16.52 -28.14 -13.66
N ARG A 576 -15.64 -28.67 -14.51
CA ARG A 576 -15.53 -30.12 -14.79
C ARG A 576 -15.23 -30.95 -13.54
N MET A 577 -14.45 -30.40 -12.61
CA MET A 577 -14.13 -31.03 -11.32
C MET A 577 -15.22 -30.82 -10.25
N GLY A 578 -16.36 -30.20 -10.59
CA GLY A 578 -17.44 -29.91 -9.64
C GLY A 578 -17.12 -28.83 -8.60
N ALA A 579 -15.96 -28.16 -8.72
CA ALA A 579 -15.53 -27.13 -7.79
C ALA A 579 -16.29 -25.80 -7.99
N PHE A 580 -16.57 -25.45 -9.25
CA PHE A 580 -17.32 -24.26 -9.63
C PHE A 580 -18.76 -24.59 -10.04
N THR A 581 -19.72 -24.15 -9.22
CA THR A 581 -21.17 -24.38 -9.41
C THR A 581 -21.90 -23.07 -9.17
N SER A 582 -22.17 -22.31 -10.23
CA SER A 582 -22.84 -21.00 -10.15
C SER A 582 -24.01 -20.94 -11.13
N ARG A 583 -25.18 -20.48 -10.66
CA ARG A 583 -26.35 -20.21 -11.51
C ARG A 583 -26.08 -19.15 -12.57
N TRP A 584 -25.18 -18.22 -12.28
CA TRP A 584 -24.80 -17.13 -13.17
C TRP A 584 -23.56 -17.46 -14.00
N SER A 585 -23.09 -18.71 -13.99
CA SER A 585 -21.82 -19.11 -14.62
C SER A 585 -20.67 -18.17 -14.19
N TRP A 586 -19.62 -18.07 -15.02
CA TRP A 586 -18.49 -17.16 -14.85
C TRP A 586 -18.89 -15.67 -14.88
N ASN A 587 -20.06 -15.35 -15.46
CA ASN A 587 -20.58 -13.99 -15.56
C ASN A 587 -20.91 -13.40 -14.19
N GLY A 588 -21.17 -14.24 -13.19
CA GLY A 588 -21.41 -13.84 -11.80
C GLY A 588 -20.16 -13.40 -11.02
N LEU A 589 -18.98 -13.31 -11.65
CA LEU A 589 -17.71 -12.97 -10.99
C LEU A 589 -17.21 -11.57 -11.44
N PRO A 590 -17.66 -10.46 -10.82
CA PRO A 590 -17.21 -9.11 -11.19
C PRO A 590 -15.69 -8.95 -11.15
N GLY A 591 -15.03 -9.47 -10.10
CA GLY A 591 -13.57 -9.37 -9.95
C GLY A 591 -12.79 -10.03 -11.10
N LEU A 592 -13.33 -11.11 -11.70
CA LEU A 592 -12.69 -11.75 -12.86
C LEU A 592 -12.73 -10.84 -14.09
N HIS A 593 -13.85 -10.16 -14.30
CA HIS A 593 -13.98 -9.21 -15.40
C HIS A 593 -13.14 -7.96 -15.16
N MET A 594 -13.16 -7.40 -13.95
CA MET A 594 -12.35 -6.24 -13.58
C MET A 594 -10.86 -6.46 -13.79
N ALA A 595 -10.37 -7.70 -13.63
CA ALA A 595 -8.98 -8.04 -13.94
C ALA A 595 -8.55 -7.71 -15.38
N SER A 596 -9.49 -7.63 -16.33
CA SER A 596 -9.20 -7.19 -17.71
C SER A 596 -8.92 -5.70 -17.84
N HIS A 597 -9.27 -4.89 -16.82
CA HIS A 597 -9.06 -3.45 -16.80
C HIS A 597 -7.81 -3.02 -16.02
N TYR A 598 -7.22 -3.91 -15.22
CA TYR A 598 -6.14 -3.56 -14.31
C TYR A 598 -4.89 -3.02 -15.02
N ALA A 599 -4.48 -3.64 -16.13
CA ALA A 599 -3.32 -3.17 -16.87
C ALA A 599 -3.51 -1.74 -17.39
N ARG A 600 -4.69 -1.44 -17.94
CA ARG A 600 -5.04 -0.07 -18.37
C ARG A 600 -5.02 0.89 -17.18
N GLN A 601 -5.64 0.53 -16.07
CA GLN A 601 -5.74 1.41 -14.90
C GLN A 601 -4.38 1.68 -14.26
N ILE A 602 -3.48 0.70 -14.22
CA ILE A 602 -2.11 0.89 -13.73
C ILE A 602 -1.34 1.88 -14.63
N ARG A 603 -1.51 1.79 -15.96
CA ARG A 603 -0.92 2.80 -16.86
C ARG A 603 -1.44 4.21 -16.61
N GLN A 604 -2.69 4.35 -16.17
CA GLN A 604 -3.30 5.66 -15.93
C GLN A 604 -2.91 6.26 -14.58
N PHE A 605 -2.88 5.45 -13.52
CA PHE A 605 -2.82 5.94 -12.13
C PHE A 605 -1.64 5.42 -11.31
N GLY A 606 -0.73 4.65 -11.89
CA GLY A 606 0.36 4.00 -11.15
C GLY A 606 -0.06 2.65 -10.54
N THR A 607 0.76 2.09 -9.66
CA THR A 607 0.53 0.78 -9.03
C THR A 607 -0.64 0.78 -8.05
N THR A 608 -1.18 -0.39 -7.70
CA THR A 608 -2.47 -0.48 -6.99
C THR A 608 -2.45 -0.02 -5.53
N ASP A 609 -1.28 -0.01 -4.90
CA ASP A 609 -1.04 0.54 -3.56
C ASP A 609 -1.28 2.07 -3.48
N ASN A 610 -1.35 2.77 -4.62
CA ASN A 610 -1.81 4.16 -4.66
C ASN A 610 -3.28 4.34 -4.29
N TYR A 611 -4.11 3.31 -4.47
CA TYR A 611 -5.56 3.42 -4.42
C TYR A 611 -6.19 2.13 -3.87
N ASP A 612 -5.57 1.54 -2.85
CA ASP A 612 -6.12 0.37 -2.16
C ASP A 612 -7.23 0.78 -1.15
N THR A 613 -8.31 0.00 -1.11
CA THR A 613 -9.41 0.19 -0.16
C THR A 613 -9.07 -0.29 1.25
N GLU A 614 -7.91 -0.96 1.44
CA GLU A 614 -7.38 -1.20 2.79
C GLU A 614 -7.15 0.08 3.59
N ILE A 615 -6.80 1.18 2.92
CA ILE A 615 -6.54 2.46 3.59
C ILE A 615 -7.82 2.97 4.29
N PRO A 616 -8.95 3.21 3.59
CA PRO A 616 -10.19 3.61 4.25
C PRO A 616 -10.68 2.59 5.29
N GLU A 617 -10.45 1.27 5.10
CA GLU A 617 -10.77 0.25 6.12
C GLU A 617 -9.99 0.48 7.43
N ARG A 618 -8.69 0.83 7.34
CA ARG A 618 -7.87 1.23 8.51
C ARG A 618 -8.33 2.56 9.10
N LEU A 619 -8.69 3.52 8.24
CA LEU A 619 -9.18 4.83 8.66
C LEU A 619 -10.46 4.73 9.49
N HIS A 620 -11.37 3.79 9.20
CA HIS A 620 -12.59 3.62 9.98
C HIS A 620 -12.32 3.39 11.47
N ARG A 621 -11.25 2.67 11.82
CA ARG A 621 -10.88 2.47 13.23
C ARG A 621 -10.66 3.81 13.92
N HIS A 622 -9.86 4.69 13.31
CA HIS A 622 -9.41 5.93 13.92
C HIS A 622 -10.41 7.09 13.76
N TYR A 623 -11.07 7.19 12.61
CA TYR A 623 -11.93 8.32 12.26
C TYR A 623 -13.43 8.08 12.50
N VAL A 624 -13.86 6.83 12.68
CA VAL A 624 -15.30 6.54 12.81
C VAL A 624 -15.60 5.73 14.07
N LYS A 625 -15.01 4.55 14.20
CA LYS A 625 -15.29 3.61 15.29
C LYS A 625 -14.81 4.14 16.63
N ASN A 626 -13.55 4.57 16.75
CA ASN A 626 -13.04 5.11 18.02
C ASN A 626 -13.82 6.35 18.49
N PRO A 627 -14.04 7.39 17.66
CA PRO A 627 -14.88 8.53 18.04
C PRO A 627 -16.32 8.12 18.40
N TYR A 628 -16.89 7.16 17.67
CA TYR A 628 -18.21 6.63 18.01
C TYR A 628 -18.20 5.97 19.38
N HIS A 629 -17.23 5.10 19.69
CA HIS A 629 -17.10 4.45 21.01
C HIS A 629 -16.99 5.44 22.17
N GLN A 630 -16.44 6.62 21.91
CA GLN A 630 -16.30 7.70 22.89
C GLN A 630 -17.53 8.63 22.97
N SER A 631 -18.50 8.51 22.05
CA SER A 631 -19.69 9.36 22.04
C SER A 631 -20.80 8.86 22.98
N GLY A 632 -21.68 9.77 23.37
CA GLY A 632 -22.88 9.47 24.15
C GLY A 632 -23.95 8.65 23.41
N LYS A 633 -23.66 8.21 22.17
CA LYS A 633 -24.50 7.39 21.26
C LYS A 633 -25.81 8.02 20.79
N SER A 634 -26.34 9.01 21.51
CA SER A 634 -27.40 9.91 21.06
C SER A 634 -26.81 10.99 20.15
N ASN A 635 -27.38 11.17 18.96
CA ASN A 635 -26.88 12.02 17.88
C ASN A 635 -25.33 12.05 17.79
N PRO A 636 -24.71 10.91 17.41
CA PRO A 636 -23.27 10.70 17.61
C PRO A 636 -22.40 11.51 16.64
N ILE A 637 -22.89 11.87 15.45
CA ILE A 637 -22.07 12.46 14.37
C ILE A 637 -21.46 13.81 14.79
N PRO A 638 -22.21 14.79 15.32
CA PRO A 638 -21.64 16.05 15.83
C PRO A 638 -20.53 15.83 16.87
N GLN A 639 -20.75 14.89 17.80
CA GLN A 639 -19.76 14.58 18.84
C GLN A 639 -18.50 13.92 18.26
N MET A 640 -18.65 13.10 17.23
CA MET A 640 -17.53 12.46 16.53
C MET A 640 -16.70 13.50 15.80
N ILE A 641 -17.37 14.37 15.02
CA ILE A 641 -16.75 15.47 14.27
C ILE A 641 -15.92 16.37 15.17
N TYR A 642 -16.49 16.79 16.29
CA TYR A 642 -15.83 17.71 17.21
C TYR A 642 -14.59 17.09 17.87
N ARG A 643 -14.66 15.82 18.24
CA ARG A 643 -13.49 15.08 18.75
C ARG A 643 -12.40 14.91 17.69
N LEU A 644 -12.80 14.66 16.44
CA LEU A 644 -11.86 14.57 15.33
C LEU A 644 -11.16 15.90 15.06
N GLN A 645 -11.92 16.98 14.96
CA GLN A 645 -11.38 18.33 14.76
C GLN A 645 -10.30 18.66 15.80
N ARG A 646 -10.61 18.43 17.09
CA ARG A 646 -9.64 18.63 18.17
C ARG A 646 -8.40 17.76 18.02
N ARG A 647 -8.57 16.47 17.69
CA ARG A 647 -7.43 15.55 17.51
C ARG A 647 -6.51 15.96 16.36
N GLU A 648 -7.08 16.47 15.28
CA GLU A 648 -6.31 16.97 14.14
C GLU A 648 -5.60 18.30 14.50
N ASN A 649 -6.27 19.21 15.21
CA ASN A 649 -5.64 20.43 15.75
C ASN A 649 -4.47 20.11 16.70
N TRP A 650 -4.63 19.11 17.57
CA TRP A 650 -3.56 18.63 18.46
C TRP A 650 -2.33 18.16 17.69
N ALA A 651 -2.54 17.33 16.67
CA ALA A 651 -1.45 16.79 15.87
C ALA A 651 -0.68 17.89 15.15
N GLU A 652 -1.38 18.89 14.60
CA GLU A 652 -0.75 20.00 13.88
C GLU A 652 0.01 20.94 14.83
N LEU A 653 -0.59 21.33 15.96
CA LEU A 653 0.08 22.18 16.93
C LEU A 653 1.31 21.49 17.54
N ARG A 654 1.24 20.17 17.82
CA ARG A 654 2.42 19.38 18.22
C ARG A 654 3.50 19.42 17.14
N SER A 655 3.14 19.21 15.87
CA SER A 655 4.11 19.25 14.77
C SER A 655 4.82 20.60 14.67
N ASN A 656 4.10 21.70 14.90
CA ASN A 656 4.67 23.04 14.95
C ASN A 656 5.64 23.23 16.13
N LEU A 657 5.28 22.74 17.32
CA LEU A 657 6.14 22.79 18.50
C LEU A 657 7.42 21.93 18.36
N GLU A 658 7.32 20.74 17.76
CA GLU A 658 8.47 19.87 17.47
C GLU A 658 9.41 20.55 16.46
N ARG A 659 8.86 21.17 15.41
CA ARG A 659 9.64 21.94 14.42
C ARG A 659 10.35 23.16 15.03
N ALA A 660 9.71 23.85 15.96
CA ALA A 660 10.29 24.98 16.68
C ALA A 660 11.37 24.55 17.70
N GLY A 661 11.62 23.25 17.85
CA GLY A 661 12.56 22.72 18.85
C GLY A 661 12.07 22.89 20.29
N LEU A 662 10.80 23.24 20.49
CA LEU A 662 10.20 23.48 21.80
C LEU A 662 9.78 22.18 22.49
N VAL A 663 9.54 21.11 21.73
CA VAL A 663 9.17 19.78 22.24
C VAL A 663 10.05 18.74 21.57
N GLU A 664 10.55 17.76 22.33
CA GLU A 664 11.26 16.61 21.76
C GLU A 664 10.32 15.83 20.85
N GLU A 665 10.86 15.37 19.71
CA GLU A 665 10.12 14.50 18.81
C GLU A 665 9.60 13.28 19.58
N CYS A 666 8.28 13.13 19.62
CA CYS A 666 7.65 12.21 20.54
C CYS A 666 8.00 10.75 20.22
N GLN A 667 8.92 10.14 20.98
CA GLN A 667 9.21 8.70 20.88
C GLN A 667 7.99 7.82 21.27
N TYR A 668 6.99 8.38 21.96
CA TYR A 668 5.72 7.68 22.25
C TYR A 668 4.90 7.39 20.99
N ALA A 669 5.11 8.18 19.92
CA ALA A 669 4.58 7.82 18.61
C ALA A 669 5.26 6.55 18.08
N ALA A 670 6.55 6.31 18.34
CA ALA A 670 7.22 5.07 17.92
C ALA A 670 6.64 3.81 18.59
N ASN A 671 6.22 3.87 19.85
CA ASN A 671 5.69 2.70 20.56
C ASN A 671 4.22 2.35 20.20
N ASN A 672 3.41 3.33 19.79
CA ASN A 672 2.09 3.07 19.18
C ASN A 672 2.15 2.87 17.65
N ARG A 673 3.23 3.32 16.97
CA ARG A 673 3.55 2.97 15.57
C ARG A 673 3.85 1.47 15.44
N LEU A 674 4.37 0.82 16.48
CA LEU A 674 4.74 -0.60 16.48
C LEU A 674 3.58 -1.59 16.74
N ALA A 675 2.39 -1.12 17.14
CA ALA A 675 1.32 -2.03 17.55
C ALA A 675 0.44 -2.55 16.39
N ASP A 676 0.44 -1.87 15.24
CA ASP A 676 -0.34 -2.27 14.06
C ASP A 676 0.54 -2.74 12.87
N ASP A 677 1.88 -2.66 12.98
CA ASP A 677 2.87 -2.97 11.93
C ASP A 677 3.40 -4.42 11.98
N VAL A 678 2.51 -5.41 12.19
CA VAL A 678 2.91 -6.83 12.09
C VAL A 678 2.94 -7.31 10.62
N ASP A 679 2.51 -6.50 9.66
CA ASP A 679 2.36 -6.90 8.26
C ASP A 679 2.95 -5.91 7.23
N SER A 680 3.56 -4.80 7.68
CA SER A 680 4.37 -3.95 6.81
C SER A 680 5.76 -4.58 6.68
N GLU A 681 6.13 -4.99 5.47
CA GLU A 681 7.55 -5.22 5.17
C GLU A 681 8.28 -3.93 5.54
N ILE A 682 9.18 -4.00 6.52
CA ILE A 682 9.93 -2.83 6.97
C ILE A 682 10.94 -2.53 5.86
N LYS A 683 10.49 -1.75 4.86
CA LYS A 683 11.38 -1.10 3.90
C LYS A 683 12.30 -0.19 4.70
N ILE A 684 13.59 -0.29 4.44
CA ILE A 684 14.53 0.74 4.89
C ILE A 684 14.17 1.96 4.04
N GLY A 685 13.74 3.05 4.71
CA GLY A 685 13.01 4.17 4.10
C GLY A 685 13.45 4.48 2.68
N ALA A 686 12.49 4.43 1.73
CA ALA A 686 12.68 4.91 0.36
C ALA A 686 12.87 6.44 0.28
N ALA A 687 12.79 7.12 1.43
CA ALA A 687 13.15 8.52 1.53
C ALA A 687 14.66 8.66 1.24
N HIS A 688 14.97 9.24 0.07
CA HIS A 688 16.30 9.71 -0.36
C HIS A 688 17.19 8.77 -1.19
N LEU A 689 16.66 8.09 -2.21
CA LEU A 689 17.49 7.66 -3.35
C LEU A 689 17.26 8.44 -4.65
N ARG A 690 16.38 9.44 -4.66
CA ARG A 690 16.21 10.32 -5.84
C ARG A 690 17.31 11.37 -5.99
N ALA A 691 18.15 11.59 -4.97
CA ALA A 691 19.23 12.57 -5.03
C ALA A 691 20.41 12.13 -5.93
N ASP A 692 20.54 10.83 -6.21
CA ASP A 692 21.67 10.27 -6.97
C ASP A 692 21.24 9.66 -8.32
N VAL A 693 20.10 10.07 -8.88
CA VAL A 693 19.79 9.75 -10.28
C VAL A 693 20.55 10.75 -11.15
N GLU A 694 21.82 10.44 -11.44
CA GLU A 694 22.60 11.17 -12.42
C GLU A 694 21.85 11.15 -13.76
N MET A 695 21.37 12.32 -14.18
CA MET A 695 20.96 12.56 -15.56
C MET A 695 22.20 12.38 -16.44
N ALA A 696 22.15 11.49 -17.43
CA ALA A 696 23.20 11.44 -18.45
C ALA A 696 23.35 12.84 -19.07
N PRO A 697 24.55 13.46 -19.06
CA PRO A 697 24.77 14.85 -19.48
C PRO A 697 24.39 15.18 -20.94
N ASP A 698 24.05 14.17 -21.74
CA ASP A 698 23.99 14.21 -23.19
C ASP A 698 22.74 13.52 -23.79
N GLY A 699 21.80 13.04 -22.98
CA GLY A 699 20.57 12.40 -23.49
C GLY A 699 20.81 11.08 -24.25
N GLU A 700 22.04 10.57 -24.26
CA GLU A 700 22.36 9.23 -24.75
C GLU A 700 22.16 8.20 -23.63
N TRP A 701 21.37 7.18 -23.95
CA TRP A 701 21.01 6.10 -23.04
C TRP A 701 22.21 5.17 -22.85
N ILE A 702 22.74 5.08 -21.63
CA ILE A 702 23.79 4.09 -21.31
C ILE A 702 23.15 2.69 -21.27
N CYS A 703 23.08 2.04 -22.43
CA CYS A 703 22.69 0.64 -22.58
C CYS A 703 23.94 -0.24 -22.38
N TRP A 704 24.09 -0.84 -21.20
CA TRP A 704 25.07 -1.92 -21.04
C TRP A 704 24.52 -3.18 -21.73
N ARG A 705 25.20 -3.63 -22.79
CA ARG A 705 24.81 -4.80 -23.61
C ARG A 705 24.87 -6.15 -22.88
N ASP A 706 25.45 -6.19 -21.68
CA ASP A 706 25.53 -7.42 -20.91
C ASP A 706 24.23 -7.63 -20.15
N ARG A 707 23.52 -8.73 -20.43
CA ARG A 707 22.39 -9.23 -19.64
C ARG A 707 22.83 -9.48 -18.20
N HIS A 708 22.81 -8.45 -17.36
CA HIS A 708 23.30 -8.56 -15.99
C HIS A 708 22.31 -9.34 -15.13
N VAL A 709 22.64 -10.61 -14.91
CA VAL A 709 21.93 -11.46 -13.95
C VAL A 709 22.16 -10.91 -12.55
N TYR A 710 21.10 -10.48 -11.86
CA TYR A 710 21.22 -9.94 -10.52
C TYR A 710 21.67 -11.02 -9.54
N ARG A 711 22.69 -10.71 -8.75
CA ARG A 711 23.28 -11.60 -7.74
C ARG A 711 23.07 -11.02 -6.35
N LEU A 712 22.57 -11.86 -5.44
CA LEU A 712 22.31 -11.48 -4.06
C LEU A 712 23.61 -11.17 -3.34
N SER A 713 23.67 -10.00 -2.72
CA SER A 713 24.82 -9.52 -1.93
C SER A 713 24.33 -8.67 -0.75
N PRO A 714 23.53 -9.24 0.18
CA PRO A 714 23.00 -8.48 1.30
C PRO A 714 24.12 -8.06 2.27
N GLN A 715 23.90 -6.95 2.96
CA GLN A 715 24.65 -6.60 4.14
C GLN A 715 24.12 -7.40 5.34
N LEU A 716 25.00 -8.16 5.99
CA LEU A 716 24.67 -8.91 7.19
C LEU A 716 24.68 -7.98 8.42
N VAL A 717 23.58 -7.98 9.16
CA VAL A 717 23.44 -7.24 10.42
C VAL A 717 23.08 -8.21 11.55
N ILE A 718 23.79 -8.12 12.66
CA ILE A 718 23.56 -8.96 13.84
C ILE A 718 23.68 -8.11 15.11
N ALA A 719 22.96 -8.47 16.16
CA ALA A 719 23.02 -7.76 17.43
C ALA A 719 24.42 -7.84 18.05
N ASN A 720 24.93 -6.72 18.58
CA ASN A 720 26.25 -6.67 19.22
C ASN A 720 26.37 -7.59 20.43
N ARG A 721 25.25 -7.89 21.10
CA ARG A 721 25.21 -8.79 22.27
C ARG A 721 24.53 -10.10 21.87
N PRO A 722 25.12 -11.26 22.21
CA PRO A 722 24.47 -12.55 22.00
C PRO A 722 23.25 -12.69 22.90
N PHE A 723 22.35 -13.58 22.51
CA PHE A 723 21.21 -13.97 23.33
C PHE A 723 21.68 -14.70 24.59
N ASP A 724 22.63 -15.61 24.42
CA ASP A 724 23.32 -16.30 25.52
C ASP A 724 24.82 -16.33 25.24
N ARG A 725 25.62 -16.02 26.26
CA ARG A 725 27.08 -15.90 26.14
C ARG A 725 27.81 -17.22 26.35
N GLN A 726 27.18 -18.20 27.01
CA GLN A 726 27.84 -19.43 27.43
C GLN A 726 26.91 -20.63 27.25
N VAL A 727 26.67 -21.01 26.00
CA VAL A 727 25.91 -22.22 25.67
C VAL A 727 26.86 -23.41 25.51
N SER A 728 26.61 -24.50 26.22
CA SER A 728 27.44 -25.72 26.13
C SER A 728 27.21 -26.48 24.82
N VAL A 729 28.16 -27.34 24.42
CA VAL A 729 27.97 -28.26 23.28
C VAL A 729 26.75 -29.16 23.48
N ALA A 730 26.51 -29.62 24.71
CA ALA A 730 25.35 -30.44 25.04
C ALA A 730 24.03 -29.68 24.81
N ASP A 731 23.96 -28.42 25.24
CA ASP A 731 22.78 -27.57 25.03
C ASP A 731 22.56 -27.26 23.56
N ILE A 732 23.63 -27.04 22.79
CA ILE A 732 23.54 -26.86 21.33
C ILE A 732 22.94 -28.11 20.69
N ASN A 733 23.49 -29.29 20.97
CA ASN A 733 23.02 -30.54 20.40
C ASN A 733 21.55 -30.79 20.73
N ASN A 734 21.15 -30.59 21.98
CA ASN A 734 19.82 -30.93 22.49
C ASN A 734 18.76 -29.85 22.17
N ASN A 735 19.03 -28.59 22.52
CA ASN A 735 18.02 -27.53 22.44
C ASN A 735 17.85 -27.01 21.01
N PHE A 736 18.93 -26.97 20.23
CA PHE A 736 18.91 -26.51 18.84
C PHE A 736 18.73 -27.65 17.83
N ASN A 737 18.60 -28.89 18.31
CA ASN A 737 18.49 -30.10 17.49
C ASN A 737 19.61 -30.17 16.43
N ALA A 738 20.84 -30.08 16.92
CA ALA A 738 22.06 -29.92 16.15
C ALA A 738 23.06 -31.04 16.49
N PRO A 739 22.71 -32.32 16.29
CA PRO A 739 23.61 -33.43 16.60
C PRO A 739 24.91 -33.29 15.81
N ASP A 740 26.02 -33.79 16.35
CA ASP A 740 27.35 -33.74 15.72
C ASP A 740 27.89 -32.30 15.49
N PHE A 741 27.42 -31.31 16.28
CA PHE A 741 27.90 -29.91 16.21
C PHE A 741 29.43 -29.80 16.31
N LEU A 742 30.03 -30.49 17.29
CA LEU A 742 31.46 -30.44 17.53
C LEU A 742 32.25 -31.00 16.34
N ASP A 743 31.80 -32.10 15.74
CA ASP A 743 32.45 -32.71 14.57
C ASP A 743 32.40 -31.78 13.35
N ALA A 744 31.25 -31.13 13.13
CA ALA A 744 31.08 -30.16 12.06
C ALA A 744 31.96 -28.92 12.26
N LEU A 745 32.08 -28.44 13.50
CA LEU A 745 32.96 -27.33 13.87
C LEU A 745 34.43 -27.70 13.71
N SER A 746 34.86 -28.85 14.21
CA SER A 746 36.23 -29.36 14.08
C SER A 746 36.63 -29.48 12.61
N THR A 747 35.73 -30.01 11.76
CA THR A 747 35.96 -30.08 10.31
C THR A 747 36.17 -28.70 9.69
N TYR A 748 35.37 -27.71 10.09
CA TYR A 748 35.52 -26.33 9.61
C TYR A 748 36.84 -25.70 10.08
N LEU A 749 37.14 -25.79 11.38
CA LEU A 749 38.38 -25.26 11.97
C LEU A 749 39.63 -25.90 11.35
N ASP A 750 39.56 -27.19 11.00
CA ASP A 750 40.68 -27.89 10.37
C ASP A 750 40.85 -27.59 8.90
N THR A 751 39.75 -27.35 8.19
CA THR A 751 39.78 -26.92 6.80
C THR A 751 40.37 -25.52 6.66
N GLU A 752 40.06 -24.62 7.60
CA GLU A 752 40.53 -23.23 7.57
C GLU A 752 41.95 -23.08 8.12
N ARG A 753 42.23 -23.58 9.34
CA ARG A 753 43.47 -23.27 10.09
C ARG A 753 44.03 -24.39 10.97
N ARG A 754 43.49 -25.63 10.93
CA ARG A 754 43.92 -26.76 11.79
C ARG A 754 43.81 -26.48 13.30
N LEU A 755 42.68 -25.90 13.72
CA LEU A 755 42.44 -25.45 15.10
C LEU A 755 41.47 -26.36 15.89
N SER A 756 41.08 -27.52 15.38
CA SER A 756 40.07 -28.37 16.05
C SER A 756 40.47 -28.83 17.46
N TYR A 757 41.77 -28.99 17.73
CA TYR A 757 42.29 -29.40 19.04
C TYR A 757 41.99 -28.40 20.17
N LEU A 758 41.59 -27.17 19.84
CA LEU A 758 41.27 -26.12 20.80
C LEU A 758 39.80 -26.13 21.26
N VAL A 759 38.95 -26.97 20.66
CA VAL A 759 37.55 -27.11 21.05
C VAL A 759 37.25 -28.54 21.48
N ASP A 760 36.43 -28.67 22.51
CA ASP A 760 36.01 -29.95 23.06
C ASP A 760 34.55 -29.90 23.54
N ALA A 761 34.08 -31.00 24.14
CA ALA A 761 32.71 -31.09 24.65
C ALA A 761 32.41 -30.13 25.83
N THR A 762 33.44 -29.60 26.50
CA THR A 762 33.30 -28.66 27.63
C THR A 762 33.31 -27.20 27.19
N SER A 763 33.64 -26.95 25.93
CA SER A 763 33.69 -25.62 25.34
C SER A 763 32.31 -24.96 25.31
N THR A 764 32.29 -23.65 25.53
CA THR A 764 31.05 -22.84 25.54
C THR A 764 31.07 -21.77 24.46
N PHE A 765 29.91 -21.50 23.90
CA PHE A 765 29.76 -20.64 22.73
C PHE A 765 28.77 -19.51 22.99
N ALA A 766 29.04 -18.35 22.41
CA ALA A 766 28.07 -17.27 22.36
C ALA A 766 27.08 -17.56 21.22
N VAL A 767 25.77 -17.48 21.47
CA VAL A 767 24.71 -17.85 20.53
C VAL A 767 23.74 -16.69 20.31
N TRP A 768 23.31 -16.53 19.06
CA TRP A 768 22.32 -15.57 18.62
C TRP A 768 21.06 -16.27 18.14
N THR A 769 19.92 -15.57 18.32
CA THR A 769 18.60 -16.10 17.97
C THR A 769 18.08 -15.62 16.63
N ARG A 770 18.73 -14.62 16.03
CA ARG A 770 18.42 -14.09 14.71
C ARG A 770 19.59 -13.33 14.10
N CYS A 771 19.61 -13.25 12.78
CA CYS A 771 20.36 -12.24 12.02
C CYS A 771 19.44 -11.57 11.00
N GLU A 772 19.87 -10.41 10.52
CA GLU A 772 19.17 -9.64 9.50
C GLU A 772 20.04 -9.55 8.24
N LEU A 773 19.41 -9.64 7.08
CA LEU A 773 20.04 -9.44 5.78
C LEU A 773 19.42 -8.19 5.16
N HIS A 774 20.21 -7.16 4.99
CA HIS A 774 19.78 -5.88 4.43
C HIS A 774 20.14 -5.86 2.95
N HIS A 775 19.12 -5.93 2.11
CA HIS A 775 19.26 -5.94 0.66
C HIS A 775 19.16 -4.52 0.12
N ARG A 776 20.04 -4.20 -0.82
CA ARG A 776 19.93 -2.98 -1.62
C ARG A 776 18.69 -3.04 -2.54
N PRO A 777 18.19 -1.88 -3.00
CA PRO A 777 17.22 -1.80 -4.09
C PRO A 777 17.55 -2.72 -5.25
N LEU A 778 16.52 -3.30 -5.86
CA LEU A 778 16.70 -4.17 -7.02
C LEU A 778 17.02 -3.31 -8.25
N PRO A 779 18.06 -3.63 -9.05
CA PRO A 779 18.40 -2.83 -10.23
C PRO A 779 17.29 -2.73 -11.28
N PHE A 780 16.40 -3.72 -11.32
CA PHE A 780 15.25 -3.78 -12.23
C PHE A 780 13.95 -3.29 -11.58
N ALA A 781 13.98 -2.91 -10.30
CA ALA A 781 12.92 -2.16 -9.62
C ALA A 781 13.56 -1.04 -8.79
N PRO A 782 14.26 -0.09 -9.45
CA PRO A 782 15.11 0.88 -8.76
C PRO A 782 14.34 1.95 -7.98
N LEU A 783 13.03 2.09 -8.22
CA LEU A 783 12.16 2.97 -7.44
C LEU A 783 11.73 2.31 -6.13
N ASP A 784 11.90 0.99 -6.00
CA ASP A 784 11.68 0.29 -4.73
C ASP A 784 12.87 0.46 -3.79
N GLY A 785 12.59 0.72 -2.52
CA GLY A 785 13.61 0.80 -1.48
C GLY A 785 14.30 -0.53 -1.17
N GLY A 786 15.28 -0.47 -0.26
CA GLY A 786 15.94 -1.68 0.25
C GLY A 786 14.99 -2.60 1.02
N PHE A 787 15.32 -3.90 1.03
CA PHE A 787 14.52 -4.93 1.72
C PHE A 787 15.27 -5.49 2.91
N LYS A 788 14.60 -5.58 4.06
CA LYS A 788 15.13 -6.20 5.27
C LYS A 788 14.57 -7.60 5.44
N ASP A 789 15.44 -8.59 5.38
CA ASP A 789 15.13 -10.00 5.62
C ASP A 789 15.64 -10.46 6.99
N VAL A 790 14.98 -11.44 7.61
CA VAL A 790 15.32 -11.91 8.96
C VAL A 790 15.34 -13.43 8.98
N ILE A 791 16.45 -13.99 9.49
CA ILE A 791 16.64 -15.44 9.68
C ILE A 791 16.70 -15.72 11.18
N ARG A 792 15.87 -16.63 11.68
CA ARG A 792 15.80 -16.99 13.11
C ARG A 792 16.33 -18.40 13.40
N THR A 793 16.96 -18.50 14.56
CA THR A 793 17.48 -19.73 15.18
C THR A 793 17.11 -19.74 16.66
N GLN A 794 15.86 -20.04 16.97
CA GLN A 794 15.34 -20.04 18.34
C GLN A 794 14.92 -21.45 18.75
N PRO A 795 15.46 -21.99 19.86
CA PRO A 795 14.99 -23.24 20.40
C PRO A 795 13.57 -23.06 20.96
N GLY A 796 12.85 -24.18 20.99
CA GLY A 796 11.52 -24.23 21.61
C GLY A 796 11.63 -24.00 23.12
N THR A 797 10.57 -23.50 23.72
CA THR A 797 10.47 -23.36 25.18
C THR A 797 9.50 -24.41 25.70
N LEU A 798 9.84 -25.04 26.81
CA LEU A 798 9.00 -26.01 27.50
C LEU A 798 8.44 -25.37 28.79
N ASP A 799 7.22 -25.75 29.18
CA ASP A 799 6.71 -25.46 30.52
C ASP A 799 7.31 -26.41 31.57
N ILE A 800 6.98 -26.19 32.83
CA ILE A 800 7.40 -27.01 33.97
C ILE A 800 6.93 -28.48 33.81
N ALA A 801 5.87 -28.72 33.04
CA ALA A 801 5.35 -30.05 32.74
C ALA A 801 5.96 -30.68 31.47
N GLY A 802 7.00 -30.06 30.88
CA GLY A 802 7.68 -30.55 29.68
C GLY A 802 6.91 -30.35 28.37
N ARG A 803 5.84 -29.56 28.37
CA ARG A 803 5.03 -29.26 27.18
C ARG A 803 5.59 -28.04 26.47
N THR A 804 5.62 -28.07 25.14
CA THR A 804 6.11 -26.94 24.35
C THR A 804 5.19 -25.73 24.47
N THR A 805 5.66 -24.67 25.14
CA THR A 805 4.99 -23.37 25.22
C THR A 805 5.27 -22.51 24.00
N ARG A 806 6.49 -22.58 23.47
CA ARG A 806 6.91 -21.92 22.24
C ARG A 806 7.55 -22.93 21.30
N GLN A 807 7.02 -23.06 20.10
CA GLN A 807 7.60 -23.91 19.07
C GLN A 807 8.96 -23.35 18.59
N PRO A 808 9.93 -24.21 18.22
CA PRO A 808 11.22 -23.77 17.72
C PRO A 808 11.11 -23.06 16.35
N TYR A 809 12.05 -22.16 16.09
CA TYR A 809 12.24 -21.49 14.79
C TYR A 809 13.64 -21.80 14.25
N PHE A 810 13.68 -22.47 13.11
CA PHE A 810 14.91 -22.76 12.36
C PHE A 810 14.64 -22.46 10.90
N ASP A 811 14.76 -21.19 10.54
CA ASP A 811 14.37 -20.69 9.23
C ASP A 811 15.34 -21.23 8.14
N CYS A 812 14.83 -21.34 6.92
CA CYS A 812 15.62 -21.72 5.74
C CYS A 812 16.19 -20.49 5.06
N ALA A 813 17.35 -20.66 4.41
CA ALA A 813 18.03 -19.60 3.68
C ALA A 813 18.72 -20.16 2.44
N LEU A 814 19.08 -19.29 1.51
CA LEU A 814 19.95 -19.60 0.39
C LEU A 814 21.39 -19.21 0.70
N ILE A 815 22.32 -20.08 0.33
CA ILE A 815 23.76 -19.80 0.32
C ILE A 815 24.28 -19.83 -1.11
N HIS A 816 25.37 -19.11 -1.36
CA HIS A 816 26.09 -19.23 -2.63
C HIS A 816 26.81 -20.59 -2.68
N ALA A 817 26.50 -21.41 -3.71
CA ALA A 817 27.01 -22.78 -3.82
C ALA A 817 27.94 -23.01 -5.01
N SER A 818 27.73 -22.32 -6.13
CA SER A 818 28.56 -22.49 -7.33
C SER A 818 28.78 -21.16 -8.04
N SER A 819 30.02 -20.85 -8.41
CA SER A 819 30.31 -19.68 -9.25
C SER A 819 30.04 -19.91 -10.74
N MET A 820 29.92 -21.17 -11.16
CA MET A 820 29.72 -21.58 -12.56
C MET A 820 28.26 -21.50 -13.02
N HIS A 821 27.31 -21.45 -12.09
CA HIS A 821 25.89 -21.35 -12.39
C HIS A 821 25.38 -19.94 -12.13
N GLU A 822 24.26 -19.61 -12.79
CA GLU A 822 23.58 -18.33 -12.67
C GLU A 822 22.11 -18.49 -12.24
N GLY A 823 21.47 -17.37 -11.91
CA GLY A 823 20.09 -17.36 -11.40
C GLY A 823 19.94 -18.17 -10.12
N LEU A 824 18.81 -18.88 -9.99
CA LEU A 824 18.54 -19.73 -8.82
C LEU A 824 19.58 -20.84 -8.63
N PHE A 825 20.07 -21.44 -9.72
CA PHE A 825 20.97 -22.61 -9.67
C PHE A 825 22.38 -22.27 -9.14
N ARG A 826 22.70 -20.99 -9.03
CA ARG A 826 23.88 -20.48 -8.30
C ARG A 826 23.81 -20.80 -6.80
N TYR A 827 22.61 -20.92 -6.26
CA TYR A 827 22.35 -21.01 -4.84
C TYR A 827 21.88 -22.41 -4.42
N GLN A 828 22.06 -22.70 -3.14
CA GLN A 828 21.61 -23.93 -2.51
C GLN A 828 20.85 -23.58 -1.23
N ALA A 829 19.76 -24.31 -0.96
CA ALA A 829 19.02 -24.12 0.27
C ALA A 829 19.75 -24.76 1.46
N VAL A 830 19.65 -24.09 2.60
CA VAL A 830 20.09 -24.57 3.90
C VAL A 830 19.01 -24.29 4.93
N ARG A 831 18.99 -25.07 6.00
CA ARG A 831 18.26 -24.75 7.22
C ARG A 831 19.25 -24.33 8.29
N VAL A 832 19.07 -23.14 8.84
CA VAL A 832 19.98 -22.60 9.86
C VAL A 832 19.54 -23.13 11.22
N ARG A 833 20.43 -23.88 11.90
CA ARG A 833 20.17 -24.46 13.22
C ARG A 833 20.63 -23.54 14.33
N VAL A 834 21.87 -23.04 14.23
CA VAL A 834 22.49 -22.21 15.27
C VAL A 834 23.31 -21.11 14.63
N ILE A 835 23.19 -19.89 15.14
CA ILE A 835 24.10 -18.78 14.85
C ILE A 835 24.97 -18.59 16.09
N PHE A 836 26.29 -18.70 15.94
CA PHE A 836 27.20 -18.68 17.08
C PHE A 836 28.53 -18.00 16.75
N GLN A 837 29.30 -17.71 17.79
CA GLN A 837 30.69 -17.30 17.67
C GLN A 837 31.55 -18.23 18.52
N VAL A 838 32.77 -18.49 18.03
CA VAL A 838 33.75 -19.31 18.73
C VAL A 838 34.12 -18.71 20.10
N PRO A 839 34.65 -19.55 21.03
CA PRO A 839 35.11 -19.09 22.33
C PRO A 839 36.10 -17.93 22.23
N ILE A 840 36.17 -17.08 23.27
CA ILE A 840 36.97 -15.84 23.27
C ILE A 840 38.43 -16.08 22.83
N TYR A 841 39.03 -17.18 23.28
CA TYR A 841 40.42 -17.53 22.96
C TYR A 841 40.67 -17.90 21.48
N LEU A 842 39.62 -18.17 20.70
CA LEU A 842 39.69 -18.47 19.26
C LEU A 842 39.25 -17.29 18.37
N ARG A 843 38.72 -16.21 18.93
CA ARG A 843 38.11 -15.12 18.14
C ARG A 843 39.09 -14.36 17.27
N ASN A 844 40.36 -14.30 17.66
CA ASN A 844 41.38 -13.64 16.83
C ASN A 844 41.66 -14.44 15.54
N GLU A 845 41.56 -15.77 15.62
CA GLU A 845 41.81 -16.66 14.48
C GLU A 845 40.57 -16.86 13.61
N VAL A 846 39.39 -16.87 14.23
CA VAL A 846 38.09 -17.00 13.57
C VAL A 846 37.18 -15.86 14.04
N PRO A 847 37.35 -14.65 13.46
CA PRO A 847 36.62 -13.46 13.89
C PRO A 847 35.14 -13.49 13.46
N ASP A 848 34.84 -14.20 12.38
CA ASP A 848 33.51 -14.28 11.80
C ASP A 848 32.50 -14.95 12.75
N HIS A 849 31.27 -14.44 12.74
CA HIS A 849 30.14 -15.21 13.23
C HIS A 849 29.91 -16.41 12.31
N LEU A 850 29.59 -17.55 12.90
CA LEU A 850 29.39 -18.81 12.20
C LEU A 850 27.94 -19.26 12.30
N ALA A 851 27.52 -20.10 11.35
CA ALA A 851 26.24 -20.77 11.37
C ALA A 851 26.43 -22.27 11.21
N LEU A 852 25.80 -23.06 12.09
CA LEU A 852 25.58 -24.47 11.82
C LEU A 852 24.34 -24.61 10.94
N VAL A 853 24.54 -25.20 9.76
CA VAL A 853 23.50 -25.37 8.77
C VAL A 853 23.30 -26.82 8.39
N GLU A 854 22.05 -27.19 8.13
CA GLU A 854 21.68 -28.45 7.53
C GLU A 854 21.47 -28.24 6.02
N MET A 855 22.13 -29.06 5.21
CA MET A 855 22.24 -28.87 3.77
C MET A 855 21.08 -29.54 3.01
N PHE A 856 20.57 -28.87 1.98
CA PHE A 856 19.70 -29.46 0.96
C PHE A 856 20.48 -29.67 -0.34
N ALA A 857 20.02 -30.53 -1.24
CA ALA A 857 20.63 -30.74 -2.55
C ALA A 857 20.47 -29.49 -3.45
N PRO A 858 21.29 -29.34 -4.51
CA PRO A 858 21.06 -28.33 -5.54
C PRO A 858 19.63 -28.39 -6.12
N PHE A 859 19.11 -27.24 -6.55
CA PHE A 859 17.76 -27.17 -7.10
C PHE A 859 17.64 -27.87 -8.46
N ASN A 860 16.54 -28.57 -8.66
CA ASN A 860 16.17 -29.09 -9.98
C ASN A 860 15.39 -28.05 -10.79
N SER A 861 15.51 -28.12 -12.11
CA SER A 861 14.76 -27.25 -13.02
C SER A 861 13.25 -27.39 -12.83
N PRO A 862 12.52 -26.26 -12.69
CA PRO A 862 11.09 -26.30 -12.44
C PRO A 862 10.32 -26.81 -13.67
N PRO A 863 9.31 -27.68 -13.51
CA PRO A 863 8.41 -28.05 -14.60
C PRO A 863 7.65 -26.82 -15.12
N ARG A 864 7.48 -26.68 -16.44
CA ARG A 864 6.82 -25.50 -17.08
C ARG A 864 5.44 -25.17 -16.51
N ILE A 865 4.66 -26.17 -16.10
CA ILE A 865 3.30 -26.00 -15.56
C ILE A 865 3.34 -25.41 -14.14
N VAL A 866 4.13 -26.01 -13.26
CA VAL A 866 4.18 -25.65 -11.84
C VAL A 866 5.06 -24.42 -11.61
N SER A 867 6.16 -24.30 -12.35
CA SER A 867 7.15 -23.22 -12.23
C SER A 867 7.74 -23.04 -10.82
N LEU A 868 7.78 -24.10 -10.01
CA LEU A 868 8.46 -24.13 -8.70
C LEU A 868 9.65 -25.08 -8.76
N ALA A 869 10.81 -24.60 -8.36
CA ALA A 869 12.00 -25.44 -8.24
C ALA A 869 11.85 -26.40 -7.06
N THR A 870 12.50 -27.56 -7.14
CA THR A 870 12.48 -28.57 -6.07
C THR A 870 13.87 -28.82 -5.52
N THR A 871 13.93 -29.18 -4.24
CA THR A 871 15.13 -29.68 -3.58
C THR A 871 14.77 -30.82 -2.62
N LYS A 872 15.78 -31.53 -2.13
CA LYS A 872 15.67 -32.63 -1.16
C LYS A 872 16.74 -32.48 -0.08
N PRO A 873 16.55 -32.99 1.14
CA PRO A 873 17.60 -33.05 2.14
C PRO A 873 18.84 -33.72 1.58
N LEU A 874 20.02 -33.15 1.81
CA LEU A 874 21.27 -33.78 1.42
C LEU A 874 21.63 -34.82 2.47
N THR A 875 21.76 -36.08 2.05
CA THR A 875 22.12 -37.19 2.93
C THR A 875 23.41 -37.88 2.47
N ARG A 876 24.22 -38.30 3.44
CA ARG A 876 25.42 -39.13 3.24
C ARG A 876 25.37 -40.27 4.24
N ASN A 877 25.46 -41.52 3.76
CA ASN A 877 25.33 -42.72 4.58
C ASN A 877 24.05 -42.74 5.46
N GLY A 878 22.92 -42.27 4.91
CA GLY A 878 21.64 -42.23 5.61
C GLY A 878 21.49 -41.11 6.66
N ARG A 879 22.54 -40.32 6.94
CA ARG A 879 22.47 -39.15 7.83
C ARG A 879 22.38 -37.85 7.04
N ARG A 880 21.68 -36.85 7.59
CA ARG A 880 21.64 -35.50 7.00
C ARG A 880 23.01 -34.86 7.08
N VAL A 881 23.40 -34.17 6.01
CA VAL A 881 24.67 -33.45 5.96
C VAL A 881 24.51 -32.11 6.65
N ILE A 882 25.25 -31.92 7.73
CA ILE A 882 25.40 -30.64 8.42
C ILE A 882 26.78 -30.05 8.12
N LYS A 883 26.88 -28.72 8.15
CA LYS A 883 28.14 -27.99 7.98
C LYS A 883 28.16 -26.74 8.86
N VAL A 884 29.35 -26.38 9.33
CA VAL A 884 29.59 -25.02 9.84
C VAL A 884 30.05 -24.16 8.67
N ILE A 885 29.44 -22.97 8.55
CA ILE A 885 29.75 -21.99 7.52
C ILE A 885 29.91 -20.60 8.14
N PRO A 886 30.70 -19.69 7.53
CA PRO A 886 30.65 -18.28 7.88
C PRO A 886 29.24 -17.71 7.67
N LEU A 887 28.74 -16.95 8.64
CA LEU A 887 27.39 -16.37 8.59
C LEU A 887 27.20 -15.45 7.38
N ARG A 888 28.28 -14.79 6.93
CA ARG A 888 28.31 -13.96 5.72
C ARG A 888 28.01 -14.70 4.42
N LEU A 889 27.91 -16.04 4.41
CA LEU A 889 27.52 -16.82 3.22
C LEU A 889 26.01 -16.89 3.02
N LEU A 890 25.20 -16.51 4.01
CA LEU A 890 23.75 -16.38 3.85
C LEU A 890 23.43 -15.26 2.85
N ARG A 891 22.48 -15.52 1.95
CA ARG A 891 22.17 -14.61 0.82
C ARG A 891 20.75 -14.08 0.84
N ILE A 892 19.78 -14.85 1.32
CA ILE A 892 18.37 -14.47 1.51
C ILE A 892 17.67 -15.59 2.29
N ALA A 893 16.65 -15.29 3.08
CA ALA A 893 15.76 -16.30 3.63
C ALA A 893 14.95 -16.96 2.50
N CYS A 894 14.51 -18.19 2.73
CA CYS A 894 13.64 -18.87 1.78
C CYS A 894 12.62 -19.76 2.48
N HIS A 895 11.51 -20.04 1.80
CA HIS A 895 10.46 -20.90 2.32
C HIS A 895 10.38 -22.20 1.51
N LEU A 896 10.70 -23.31 2.17
CA LEU A 896 10.57 -24.65 1.61
C LEU A 896 9.23 -25.26 2.04
N VAL A 897 8.48 -25.81 1.08
CA VAL A 897 7.15 -26.40 1.32
C VAL A 897 7.18 -27.87 0.91
N PRO A 898 6.73 -28.81 1.76
CA PRO A 898 6.72 -30.23 1.41
C PRO A 898 5.97 -30.49 0.10
N LYS A 899 6.54 -31.35 -0.76
CA LYS A 899 5.86 -31.83 -1.96
C LYS A 899 4.88 -32.94 -1.56
N TYR A 900 3.63 -32.58 -1.30
CA TYR A 900 2.61 -33.49 -0.74
C TYR A 900 2.23 -34.70 -1.62
N SER A 901 2.63 -34.74 -2.91
CA SER A 901 2.51 -35.98 -3.71
C SER A 901 3.51 -37.07 -3.31
N GLU A 902 4.58 -36.70 -2.59
CA GLU A 902 5.67 -37.59 -2.16
C GLU A 902 5.80 -37.61 -0.63
N TYR A 903 4.92 -36.91 0.08
CA TYR A 903 4.93 -36.83 1.54
C TYR A 903 3.53 -37.05 2.09
N GLN A 904 3.32 -38.21 2.73
CA GLN A 904 2.08 -38.51 3.41
C GLN A 904 2.10 -37.91 4.81
N LEU A 905 1.11 -37.06 5.08
CA LEU A 905 0.96 -36.42 6.38
C LEU A 905 0.43 -37.42 7.42
N ASP A 906 1.10 -37.52 8.56
CA ASP A 906 0.53 -38.16 9.74
C ASP A 906 -0.46 -37.18 10.41
N THR A 907 -1.75 -37.50 10.31
CA THR A 907 -2.83 -36.64 10.81
C THR A 907 -2.87 -36.53 12.33
N ARG A 908 -2.21 -37.44 13.07
CA ARG A 908 -2.14 -37.40 14.54
C ARG A 908 -1.11 -36.41 15.07
N THR A 909 -0.06 -36.14 14.29
CA THR A 909 1.08 -35.29 14.68
C THR A 909 1.20 -34.04 13.80
N VAL A 910 0.22 -33.80 12.91
CA VAL A 910 0.22 -32.66 11.99
C VAL A 910 0.18 -31.34 12.77
N GLY A 911 1.23 -30.54 12.64
CA GLY A 911 1.42 -29.26 13.33
C GLY A 911 2.41 -29.28 14.50
N THR A 912 2.80 -30.46 15.00
CA THR A 912 3.94 -30.62 15.91
C THR A 912 5.15 -31.24 15.21
N THR A 913 4.91 -32.05 14.19
CA THR A 913 5.96 -32.63 13.36
C THR A 913 6.66 -31.55 12.53
N ASP A 914 7.98 -31.50 12.66
CA ASP A 914 8.85 -30.64 11.87
C ASP A 914 9.00 -31.19 10.45
N SER A 915 8.20 -30.67 9.53
CA SER A 915 8.13 -31.17 8.15
C SER A 915 9.46 -31.06 7.39
N LEU A 916 10.33 -30.11 7.74
CA LEU A 916 11.69 -30.02 7.18
C LEU A 916 12.53 -31.26 7.50
N SER A 917 12.28 -31.91 8.65
CA SER A 917 13.03 -33.08 9.12
C SER A 917 12.52 -34.40 8.55
N VAL A 918 11.24 -34.47 8.15
CA VAL A 918 10.60 -35.74 7.73
C VAL A 918 10.22 -35.82 6.26
N ALA A 919 9.96 -34.70 5.59
CA ALA A 919 9.55 -34.73 4.19
C ALA A 919 10.76 -34.99 3.25
N PRO A 920 10.60 -35.81 2.19
CA PRO A 920 11.69 -36.19 1.31
C PRO A 920 12.04 -35.12 0.26
N VAL A 921 11.04 -34.36 -0.19
CA VAL A 921 11.18 -33.37 -1.28
C VAL A 921 10.39 -32.12 -0.94
N PHE A 922 10.94 -30.96 -1.31
CA PHE A 922 10.38 -29.65 -1.05
C PHE A 922 10.30 -28.83 -2.33
N TYR A 923 9.22 -28.06 -2.47
CA TYR A 923 9.15 -26.91 -3.37
C TYR A 923 9.78 -25.69 -2.72
N LEU A 924 10.50 -24.90 -3.51
CA LEU A 924 10.87 -23.54 -3.15
C LEU A 924 9.67 -22.61 -3.41
N SER A 925 9.07 -22.07 -2.35
CA SER A 925 7.99 -21.10 -2.48
C SER A 925 8.53 -19.77 -2.99
N ARG A 926 8.04 -19.33 -4.15
CA ARG A 926 8.37 -18.01 -4.71
C ARG A 926 7.46 -16.88 -4.23
N HIS A 927 6.40 -17.19 -3.49
CA HIS A 927 5.32 -16.26 -3.12
C HIS A 927 5.42 -15.82 -1.65
N HIS A 928 6.50 -16.16 -0.94
CA HIS A 928 6.60 -15.92 0.50
C HIS A 928 6.95 -14.47 0.86
N SER A 929 7.49 -13.68 -0.10
CA SER A 929 7.61 -12.22 -0.04
C SER A 929 7.60 -11.62 -1.46
N PRO A 930 7.10 -10.39 -1.65
CA PRO A 930 7.23 -9.62 -2.90
C PRO A 930 8.68 -9.49 -3.39
N PHE A 931 9.62 -9.17 -2.49
CA PHE A 931 11.04 -9.04 -2.86
C PHE A 931 11.61 -10.34 -3.44
N PHE A 932 11.33 -11.49 -2.80
CA PHE A 932 11.77 -12.79 -3.31
C PHE A 932 11.05 -13.15 -4.62
N TRP A 933 9.77 -12.79 -4.75
CA TRP A 933 9.02 -12.97 -5.99
C TRP A 933 9.66 -12.21 -7.16
N ASN A 934 10.04 -10.94 -6.96
CA ASN A 934 10.71 -10.11 -7.96
C ASN A 934 12.04 -10.71 -8.42
N ILE A 935 12.87 -11.20 -7.49
CA ILE A 935 14.13 -11.87 -7.83
C ILE A 935 13.89 -13.14 -8.64
N MET A 936 12.95 -13.97 -8.21
CA MET A 936 12.62 -15.22 -8.88
C MET A 936 12.04 -14.97 -10.29
N ASP A 937 11.24 -13.91 -10.44
CA ASP A 937 10.70 -13.51 -11.74
C ASP A 937 11.80 -12.94 -12.64
N HIS A 938 12.71 -12.10 -12.11
CA HIS A 938 13.89 -11.61 -12.84
C HIS A 938 14.76 -12.76 -13.37
N TRP A 939 15.17 -13.68 -12.51
CA TRP A 939 15.95 -14.84 -12.95
C TRP A 939 15.19 -15.64 -14.00
N ARG A 940 13.87 -15.81 -13.85
CA ARG A 940 13.07 -16.47 -14.87
C ARG A 940 13.09 -15.70 -16.20
N ARG A 941 12.99 -14.36 -16.20
CA ARG A 941 13.04 -13.54 -17.42
C ARG A 941 14.37 -13.73 -18.14
N VAL A 942 15.48 -13.56 -17.43
CA VAL A 942 16.83 -13.60 -18.02
C VAL A 942 17.17 -14.98 -18.62
N PHE A 943 16.74 -16.06 -17.99
CA PHE A 943 17.03 -17.44 -18.44
C PHE A 943 15.89 -18.11 -19.22
N SER A 944 14.85 -17.37 -19.63
CA SER A 944 13.70 -17.93 -20.36
C SER A 944 13.85 -18.04 -21.87
N THR A 945 15.04 -17.83 -22.42
CA THR A 945 15.36 -18.07 -23.84
C THR A 945 15.52 -19.55 -24.16
#